data_AF-A0AAN7QA82-F1
#
_entry.id   AF-A0AAN7QA82-F1
#
_cell.length_a   1.000
_cell.length_b   1.000
_cell.length_c   1.000
_cell.angle_alpha   90.00
_cell.angle_beta   90.00
_cell.angle_gamma   90.00
#
_symmetry.space_group_name_H-M   'P 1'
#
loop_
_entity.id
_entity.type
_entity.pdbx_description
1 polymer ?
#
loop_
_entity_poly.entity_id
_entity_poly.type
_entity_poly.pdbx_seq_one_letter_code
_entity_poly.pdbx_strand_id
1 'polypeptide(L)'
;MMNSANPYNPCFDLTIFSKILSRFFPFSLPHSNESASSEPPSDDSDLPAEFSCESAWSPSGRCSDTTTNSEEDLLDKLEALRPLIISAYSSIQASSLAVLVNLSTENANRVKMLQSGIIPNLTFLLETRSLDVQELAARALSNLSMHDGNKLMIGLLGTLPRLVETLHSKSEKAARDSAMALYHLSLLESNCTKLIQADSVYVIMDLLRSSRHLVETLLLVVCNLGSCPEGQTALLDSGAVRHLLGLLDRGDLKSEWEWFNCLNALLARSKEGDRFRLLAKAYKADKILSKVKMEDSGTFHPKTLQENPPSFPRLFDWWNLIRRRPSAMVDKKRRRGRKNIKSASDETPEILDHQHPVATPASASSTGFAVPAATAAAAAEPTMNPRAASSRRTRKKPRGSSPERRSSRLSELNGDCSAPLMVEDDERVEPPPPPMPSWETVARVVPAMDAVVKVFCVHTEPNFSLPWQRKRQYSSSSSGFIIGGKRLLTNAHSVEHHTQVKVKKRGSDTKYLATVLAIGTECDIAMLTVSDDEFWEGVSPLEFGELPALQDAVTVVGYPIGGDTISVTSGVVSRMEILSYAHGSTELLGVQIDAAINSGNSGGPAFNDKGKCVGIAFQSLKHEDVENIGYIIPTPVIMHFIHDYEKNGAYTGFPILGVEWQKMENPDLRRSVGMAPDQKGVRIRRIEPTAPESHILKPSDVILSFDGVDIANDGTVSFRHGERIGFSYLVSQKYTGDKALVKVLRNSEILEFNIKLATHKRLIPAHIKGKPPSYYIIAGFVFAAVSVPYLRSEYGKDYEFDAPVKLLDKLLHAMAESVDEQLVVVSQVLVADVNIGYEDIVNTQVLAFNGKPVKNLKSLADMVESCEDEYLQFDLEYQQIVVLKTETAKVATSEILTTHCIPSAMSDDLKT
;
A
#
# COMPACT_ATOMS: atom_id res chain seq x y z
N MET A 1 -47.65 -60.28 -6.77
CA MET A 1 -47.64 -59.55 -5.47
C MET A 1 -46.48 -60.07 -4.65
N MET A 2 -45.45 -59.24 -4.42
CA MET A 2 -44.44 -59.32 -3.36
C MET A 2 -43.41 -58.23 -3.68
N ASN A 3 -43.18 -57.29 -2.76
CA ASN A 3 -42.09 -56.32 -2.82
C ASN A 3 -41.32 -56.40 -1.49
N SER A 4 -40.00 -56.31 -1.55
CA SER A 4 -39.09 -56.49 -0.42
C SER A 4 -38.93 -55.23 0.43
N ALA A 5 -38.53 -55.42 1.69
CA ALA A 5 -38.29 -54.34 2.64
C ALA A 5 -36.99 -53.56 2.35
N ASN A 6 -36.95 -52.30 2.79
CA ASN A 6 -35.75 -51.46 2.83
C ASN A 6 -35.57 -50.86 4.24
N PRO A 7 -34.63 -51.35 5.07
CA PRO A 7 -34.49 -50.94 6.47
C PRO A 7 -33.33 -49.96 6.70
N TYR A 8 -33.30 -48.83 5.99
CA TYR A 8 -32.36 -47.73 6.28
C TYR A 8 -33.09 -46.38 6.35
N ASN A 9 -33.55 -46.04 7.55
CA ASN A 9 -33.99 -44.69 7.89
C ASN A 9 -33.66 -44.38 9.36
N PRO A 10 -32.43 -43.94 9.68
CA PRO A 10 -32.11 -43.47 11.02
C PRO A 10 -32.74 -42.09 11.23
N CYS A 11 -33.85 -42.04 11.96
CA CYS A 11 -34.36 -40.77 12.48
C CYS A 11 -33.26 -40.11 13.34
N PHE A 12 -32.67 -39.03 12.85
CA PHE A 12 -31.70 -38.24 13.60
C PHE A 12 -32.42 -37.59 14.79
N ASP A 13 -32.17 -38.10 15.99
CA ASP A 13 -32.87 -37.63 17.19
C ASP A 13 -32.45 -36.20 17.54
N LEU A 14 -33.32 -35.24 17.20
CA LEU A 14 -33.19 -33.82 17.55
C LEU A 14 -33.02 -33.63 19.08
N THR A 15 -33.51 -34.56 19.90
CA THR A 15 -33.31 -34.56 21.35
C THR A 15 -31.85 -34.79 21.74
N ILE A 16 -31.08 -35.56 20.96
CA ILE A 16 -29.63 -35.74 21.17
C ILE A 16 -28.89 -34.48 20.74
N PHE A 17 -29.23 -33.88 19.59
CA PHE A 17 -28.62 -32.64 19.13
C PHE A 17 -28.84 -31.48 20.13
N SER A 18 -30.07 -31.37 20.67
CA SER A 18 -30.42 -30.46 21.77
C SER A 18 -29.63 -30.74 23.07
N LYS A 19 -29.45 -32.02 23.45
CA LYS A 19 -28.62 -32.42 24.62
C LYS A 19 -27.11 -32.19 24.43
N ILE A 20 -26.62 -32.11 23.20
CA ILE A 20 -25.24 -31.74 22.90
C ILE A 20 -25.10 -30.21 23.03
N LEU A 21 -25.96 -29.42 22.39
CA LEU A 21 -25.91 -27.96 22.47
C LEU A 21 -26.10 -27.45 23.91
N SER A 22 -27.05 -28.02 24.67
CA SER A 22 -27.30 -27.62 26.07
C SER A 22 -26.17 -27.97 27.06
N ARG A 23 -25.19 -28.80 26.65
CA ARG A 23 -23.95 -29.03 27.42
C ARG A 23 -22.89 -27.94 27.20
N PHE A 24 -22.92 -27.23 26.07
CA PHE A 24 -21.94 -26.18 25.75
C PHE A 24 -22.50 -24.77 25.94
N PHE A 25 -23.82 -24.59 25.79
CA PHE A 25 -24.54 -23.32 25.95
C PHE A 25 -25.85 -23.56 26.71
N PRO A 26 -26.01 -23.09 27.96
CA PRO A 26 -27.22 -23.35 28.75
C PRO A 26 -28.39 -22.49 28.26
N PHE A 27 -29.41 -23.14 27.67
CA PHE A 27 -30.68 -22.52 27.27
C PHE A 27 -31.87 -23.17 27.98
N SER A 28 -32.77 -22.34 28.51
CA SER A 28 -34.05 -22.78 29.07
C SER A 28 -35.16 -22.69 28.02
N LEU A 29 -35.76 -23.81 27.67
CA LEU A 29 -37.03 -23.85 26.93
C LEU A 29 -38.21 -23.84 27.92
N PRO A 30 -39.35 -23.20 27.58
CA PRO A 30 -40.53 -23.20 28.45
C PRO A 30 -41.14 -24.61 28.54
N HIS A 31 -41.39 -25.09 29.76
CA HIS A 31 -42.05 -26.37 29.99
C HIS A 31 -43.54 -26.32 29.58
N SER A 32 -43.98 -27.35 28.87
CA SER A 32 -45.41 -27.65 28.68
C SER A 32 -45.99 -28.25 29.95
N ASN A 33 -46.96 -27.57 30.57
CA ASN A 33 -47.74 -28.13 31.68
C ASN A 33 -48.87 -29.03 31.13
N GLU A 34 -48.97 -30.26 31.65
CA GLU A 34 -50.13 -31.12 31.45
C GLU A 34 -51.17 -30.95 32.58
N SER A 35 -52.45 -30.86 32.22
CA SER A 35 -53.56 -31.25 33.09
C SER A 35 -54.81 -31.58 32.26
N ALA A 36 -55.59 -32.58 32.70
CA ALA A 36 -56.76 -33.15 32.01
C ALA A 36 -57.96 -32.16 31.86
N SER A 37 -59.07 -32.43 31.15
CA SER A 37 -59.71 -33.74 30.87
C SER A 37 -60.75 -33.76 29.71
N SER A 38 -61.27 -34.97 29.44
CA SER A 38 -62.65 -35.33 28.99
C SER A 38 -63.18 -35.03 27.57
N GLU A 39 -63.19 -36.11 26.76
CA GLU A 39 -64.24 -36.61 25.83
C GLU A 39 -64.68 -35.87 24.53
N PRO A 40 -65.27 -36.59 23.52
CA PRO A 40 -65.52 -36.11 22.13
C PRO A 40 -67.02 -36.21 21.74
N PRO A 41 -67.47 -36.31 20.46
CA PRO A 41 -66.92 -35.93 19.14
C PRO A 41 -67.87 -35.01 18.32
N SER A 42 -67.46 -34.54 17.13
CA SER A 42 -68.37 -34.25 15.98
C SER A 42 -67.62 -34.02 14.65
N ASP A 43 -68.33 -34.14 13.52
CA ASP A 43 -67.79 -34.20 12.16
C ASP A 43 -67.56 -32.86 11.42
N ASP A 44 -66.83 -32.99 10.31
CA ASP A 44 -66.91 -32.28 9.03
C ASP A 44 -66.44 -30.82 8.80
N SER A 45 -65.80 -30.68 7.63
CA SER A 45 -65.56 -29.49 6.79
C SER A 45 -65.31 -28.12 7.43
N ASP A 46 -64.05 -27.67 7.43
CA ASP A 46 -63.60 -26.69 6.41
C ASP A 46 -62.06 -26.58 6.32
N LEU A 47 -61.56 -26.06 5.20
CA LEU A 47 -60.13 -25.76 4.98
C LEU A 47 -59.79 -24.30 5.39
N PRO A 48 -58.71 -24.08 6.16
CA PRO A 48 -58.05 -22.78 6.16
C PRO A 48 -56.52 -22.80 6.01
N ALA A 49 -56.05 -21.84 5.23
CA ALA A 49 -54.78 -21.08 5.34
C ALA A 49 -53.41 -21.80 5.44
N GLU A 50 -52.51 -21.35 4.57
CA GLU A 50 -51.06 -21.47 4.77
C GLU A 50 -50.63 -20.70 6.03
N PHE A 51 -49.93 -21.35 6.96
CA PHE A 51 -49.35 -20.66 8.12
C PHE A 51 -48.02 -19.97 7.72
N SER A 52 -47.96 -18.64 7.84
CA SER A 52 -46.70 -17.92 7.61
C SER A 52 -45.70 -18.16 8.74
N CYS A 53 -44.42 -18.29 8.41
CA CYS A 53 -43.35 -18.57 9.36
C CYS A 53 -42.82 -17.29 10.05
N GLU A 54 -43.71 -16.37 10.42
CA GLU A 54 -43.35 -15.04 10.94
C GLU A 54 -43.39 -14.93 12.48
N SER A 55 -44.01 -15.89 13.18
CA SER A 55 -44.25 -15.82 14.62
C SER A 55 -43.14 -16.40 15.51
N ALA A 56 -42.10 -17.00 14.93
CA ALA A 56 -41.10 -17.79 15.68
C ALA A 56 -39.91 -16.97 16.25
N TRP A 57 -39.74 -15.70 15.87
CA TRP A 57 -38.56 -14.89 16.22
C TRP A 57 -38.96 -13.55 16.88
N SER A 58 -39.25 -13.58 18.19
CA SER A 58 -39.48 -12.38 18.99
C SER A 58 -38.16 -11.89 19.65
N PRO A 59 -37.76 -10.62 19.47
CA PRO A 59 -36.41 -10.14 19.83
C PRO A 59 -36.27 -9.75 21.32
N SER A 60 -36.92 -10.48 22.23
CA SER A 60 -36.99 -10.16 23.67
C SER A 60 -36.07 -11.02 24.57
N GLY A 61 -35.52 -12.12 24.06
CA GLY A 61 -34.60 -13.01 24.78
C GLY A 61 -33.17 -12.45 24.88
N ARG A 62 -32.95 -11.39 25.66
CA ARG A 62 -31.61 -10.81 25.89
C ARG A 62 -30.78 -11.75 26.77
N CYS A 63 -29.77 -12.41 26.19
CA CYS A 63 -28.91 -13.35 26.91
C CYS A 63 -27.88 -12.59 27.77
N SER A 64 -28.19 -12.36 29.05
CA SER A 64 -27.39 -11.51 29.95
C SER A 64 -26.11 -12.17 30.49
N ASP A 65 -26.05 -13.50 30.50
CA ASP A 65 -25.07 -14.25 31.29
C ASP A 65 -24.25 -15.24 30.43
N THR A 66 -23.42 -14.70 29.52
CA THR A 66 -22.34 -15.45 28.85
C THR A 66 -20.98 -14.75 28.93
N THR A 67 -20.70 -14.11 30.07
CA THR A 67 -19.34 -13.77 30.50
C THR A 67 -18.51 -15.05 30.70
N THR A 68 -17.90 -15.52 29.61
CA THR A 68 -17.03 -16.70 29.59
C THR A 68 -15.76 -16.42 30.41
N ASN A 69 -15.69 -17.03 31.60
CA ASN A 69 -14.60 -16.85 32.57
C ASN A 69 -13.35 -17.68 32.20
N SER A 70 -12.89 -17.57 30.96
CA SER A 70 -11.51 -17.86 30.49
C SER A 70 -11.41 -17.50 29.00
N GLU A 71 -10.18 -17.32 28.50
CA GLU A 71 -9.97 -17.01 27.08
C GLU A 71 -10.06 -18.27 26.18
N GLU A 72 -9.73 -19.44 26.74
CA GLU A 72 -9.70 -20.75 26.08
C GLU A 72 -11.10 -21.34 25.85
N ASP A 73 -12.00 -21.28 26.84
CA ASP A 73 -13.33 -21.94 26.82
C ASP A 73 -14.24 -21.52 25.64
N LEU A 74 -14.05 -20.33 25.05
CA LEU A 74 -14.77 -19.94 23.83
C LEU A 74 -14.12 -20.49 22.55
N LEU A 75 -12.79 -20.58 22.50
CA LEU A 75 -12.07 -21.10 21.33
C LEU A 75 -12.34 -22.60 21.15
N ASP A 76 -12.30 -23.37 22.23
CA ASP A 76 -12.64 -24.81 22.25
C ASP A 76 -14.06 -25.06 21.74
N LYS A 77 -15.02 -24.23 22.16
CA LYS A 77 -16.43 -24.30 21.71
C LYS A 77 -16.58 -23.95 20.22
N LEU A 78 -15.81 -22.99 19.72
CA LEU A 78 -15.80 -22.62 18.30
C LEU A 78 -15.13 -23.69 17.43
N GLU A 79 -14.09 -24.37 17.92
CA GLU A 79 -13.49 -25.52 17.25
C GLU A 79 -14.45 -26.71 17.20
N ALA A 80 -15.13 -27.02 18.31
CA ALA A 80 -16.15 -28.07 18.37
C ALA A 80 -17.35 -27.83 17.43
N LEU A 81 -17.69 -26.56 17.13
CA LEU A 81 -18.71 -26.21 16.14
C LEU A 81 -18.22 -26.35 14.68
N ARG A 82 -16.91 -26.26 14.41
CA ARG A 82 -16.34 -26.23 13.05
C ARG A 82 -16.78 -27.42 12.16
N PRO A 83 -16.81 -28.69 12.63
CA PRO A 83 -17.30 -29.82 11.82
C PRO A 83 -18.79 -29.78 11.51
N LEU A 84 -19.61 -29.18 12.39
CA LEU A 84 -21.07 -29.10 12.20
C LEU A 84 -21.46 -28.06 11.16
N ILE A 85 -20.68 -26.97 11.08
CA ILE A 85 -20.83 -25.90 10.07
C ILE A 85 -20.60 -26.44 8.64
N ILE A 86 -19.69 -27.41 8.47
CA ILE A 86 -19.44 -28.07 7.17
C ILE A 86 -20.19 -29.40 6.99
N SER A 87 -21.20 -29.67 7.83
CA SER A 87 -22.03 -30.88 7.76
C SER A 87 -22.72 -31.02 6.39
N ALA A 88 -22.90 -32.26 5.93
CA ALA A 88 -23.66 -32.55 4.70
C ALA A 88 -25.18 -32.26 4.81
N TYR A 89 -25.69 -31.99 6.02
CA TYR A 89 -27.10 -31.73 6.29
C TYR A 89 -27.34 -30.25 6.55
N SER A 90 -28.10 -29.59 5.67
CA SER A 90 -28.39 -28.14 5.75
C SER A 90 -29.08 -27.71 7.04
N SER A 91 -29.87 -28.58 7.68
CA SER A 91 -30.47 -28.34 9.00
C SER A 91 -29.41 -28.20 10.10
N ILE A 92 -28.38 -29.05 10.09
CA ILE A 92 -27.25 -29.00 11.02
C ILE A 92 -26.39 -27.76 10.74
N GLN A 93 -26.16 -27.43 9.47
CA GLN A 93 -25.48 -26.19 9.07
C GLN A 93 -26.23 -24.96 9.62
N ALA A 94 -27.54 -24.84 9.37
CA ALA A 94 -28.36 -23.72 9.80
C ALA A 94 -28.40 -23.57 11.33
N SER A 95 -28.62 -24.65 12.09
CA SER A 95 -28.57 -24.58 13.56
C SER A 95 -27.20 -24.17 14.10
N SER A 96 -26.11 -24.62 13.46
CA SER A 96 -24.75 -24.26 13.87
C SER A 96 -24.42 -22.80 13.54
N LEU A 97 -24.83 -22.32 12.38
CA LEU A 97 -24.68 -20.91 11.98
C LEU A 97 -25.53 -19.98 12.85
N ALA A 98 -26.73 -20.39 13.28
CA ALA A 98 -27.54 -19.59 14.21
C ALA A 98 -26.83 -19.37 15.55
N VAL A 99 -26.09 -20.37 16.07
CA VAL A 99 -25.22 -20.20 17.25
C VAL A 99 -24.10 -19.20 16.95
N LEU A 100 -23.45 -19.25 15.78
CA LEU A 100 -22.42 -18.26 15.41
C LEU A 100 -22.98 -16.84 15.28
N VAL A 101 -24.17 -16.68 14.69
CA VAL A 101 -24.85 -15.37 14.59
C VAL A 101 -25.05 -14.80 15.99
N ASN A 102 -25.56 -15.59 16.93
CA ASN A 102 -25.74 -15.17 18.33
C ASN A 102 -24.42 -14.91 19.07
N LEU A 103 -23.35 -15.67 18.82
CA LEU A 103 -22.04 -15.38 19.40
C LEU A 103 -21.40 -14.10 18.84
N SER A 104 -21.61 -13.81 17.55
CA SER A 104 -21.03 -12.67 16.85
C SER A 104 -21.67 -11.32 17.17
N THR A 105 -22.84 -11.28 17.82
CA THR A 105 -23.43 -10.01 18.27
C THR A 105 -22.55 -9.31 19.29
N GLU A 106 -21.90 -10.07 20.17
CA GLU A 106 -21.02 -9.53 21.23
C GLU A 106 -19.65 -9.11 20.70
N ASN A 107 -19.30 -7.83 20.88
CA ASN A 107 -18.05 -7.24 20.40
C ASN A 107 -16.80 -8.06 20.80
N ALA A 108 -16.74 -8.53 22.05
CA ALA A 108 -15.61 -9.27 22.60
C ALA A 108 -15.38 -10.64 21.94
N ASN A 109 -16.41 -11.23 21.31
CA ASN A 109 -16.31 -12.52 20.63
C ASN A 109 -15.80 -12.37 19.20
N ARG A 110 -15.99 -11.21 18.56
CA ARG A 110 -15.75 -11.03 17.11
C ARG A 110 -14.29 -11.27 16.71
N VAL A 111 -13.33 -10.88 17.55
CA VAL A 111 -11.90 -11.17 17.32
C VAL A 111 -11.59 -12.65 17.56
N LYS A 112 -12.17 -13.24 18.61
CA LYS A 112 -11.98 -14.66 18.97
C LYS A 112 -12.53 -15.60 17.89
N MET A 113 -13.64 -15.23 17.24
CA MET A 113 -14.22 -15.96 16.09
C MET A 113 -13.37 -15.86 14.81
N LEU A 114 -12.59 -14.79 14.65
CA LEU A 114 -11.59 -14.68 13.60
C LEU A 114 -10.37 -15.56 13.92
N GLN A 115 -9.89 -15.51 15.17
CA GLN A 115 -8.78 -16.34 15.66
C GLN A 115 -9.09 -17.85 15.58
N SER A 116 -10.33 -18.26 15.83
CA SER A 116 -10.79 -19.65 15.65
C SER A 116 -10.93 -20.07 14.17
N GLY A 117 -10.49 -19.25 13.21
CA GLY A 117 -10.36 -19.59 11.80
C GLY A 117 -11.68 -19.91 11.11
N ILE A 118 -12.79 -19.29 11.55
CA ILE A 118 -14.15 -19.64 11.08
C ILE A 118 -14.53 -18.95 9.75
N ILE A 119 -13.82 -17.86 9.40
CA ILE A 119 -14.12 -17.02 8.23
C ILE A 119 -14.12 -17.82 6.91
N PRO A 120 -13.14 -18.69 6.58
CA PRO A 120 -13.17 -19.45 5.33
C PRO A 120 -14.40 -20.36 5.20
N ASN A 121 -14.86 -20.96 6.30
CA ASN A 121 -16.06 -21.80 6.31
C ASN A 121 -17.32 -20.96 6.06
N LEU A 122 -17.42 -19.77 6.67
CA LEU A 122 -18.50 -18.83 6.40
C LEU A 122 -18.49 -18.35 4.94
N THR A 123 -17.31 -18.04 4.39
CA THR A 123 -17.12 -17.61 3.00
C THR A 123 -17.54 -18.70 2.01
N PHE A 124 -17.16 -19.96 2.25
CA PHE A 124 -17.59 -21.10 1.42
C PHE A 124 -19.11 -21.29 1.47
N LEU A 125 -19.74 -21.09 2.63
CA LEU A 125 -21.19 -21.24 2.79
C LEU A 125 -22.01 -20.12 2.13
N LEU A 126 -21.38 -19.04 1.63
CA LEU A 126 -22.05 -18.09 0.73
C LEU A 126 -22.41 -18.70 -0.62
N GLU A 127 -21.73 -19.76 -1.07
CA GLU A 127 -22.01 -20.45 -2.35
C GLU A 127 -23.13 -21.51 -2.27
N THR A 128 -23.72 -21.72 -1.08
CA THR A 128 -24.70 -22.79 -0.85
C THR A 128 -26.04 -22.56 -1.56
N ARG A 129 -26.72 -23.66 -1.91
CA ARG A 129 -28.07 -23.64 -2.52
C ARG A 129 -29.21 -23.47 -1.50
N SER A 130 -28.92 -23.57 -0.19
CA SER A 130 -29.91 -23.36 0.87
C SER A 130 -29.92 -21.89 1.29
N LEU A 131 -31.02 -21.19 0.99
CA LEU A 131 -31.15 -19.75 1.26
C LEU A 131 -31.00 -19.43 2.75
N ASP A 132 -31.47 -20.30 3.65
CA ASP A 132 -31.37 -20.12 5.11
C ASP A 132 -29.92 -20.19 5.59
N VAL A 133 -29.13 -21.14 5.04
CA VAL A 133 -27.70 -21.28 5.35
C VAL A 133 -26.90 -20.10 4.78
N GLN A 134 -27.23 -19.65 3.56
CA GLN A 134 -26.60 -18.48 2.94
C GLN A 134 -26.89 -17.18 3.72
N GLU A 135 -28.14 -17.00 4.19
CA GLU A 135 -28.57 -15.87 5.02
C GLU A 135 -27.83 -15.84 6.35
N LEU A 136 -27.75 -16.96 7.06
CA LEU A 136 -27.06 -17.03 8.35
C LEU A 136 -25.53 -16.86 8.21
N ALA A 137 -24.93 -17.34 7.11
CA ALA A 137 -23.52 -17.10 6.81
C ALA A 137 -23.23 -15.61 6.53
N ALA A 138 -24.05 -14.96 5.70
CA ALA A 138 -23.95 -13.53 5.42
C ALA A 138 -24.18 -12.67 6.68
N ARG A 139 -25.16 -13.03 7.52
CA ARG A 139 -25.43 -12.39 8.81
C ARG A 139 -24.23 -12.48 9.76
N ALA A 140 -23.61 -13.65 9.89
CA ALA A 140 -22.43 -13.83 10.73
C ALA A 140 -21.23 -13.01 10.22
N LEU A 141 -20.95 -13.02 8.91
CA LEU A 141 -19.89 -12.21 8.31
C LEU A 141 -20.14 -10.69 8.48
N SER A 142 -21.40 -10.26 8.37
CA SER A 142 -21.80 -8.87 8.62
C SER A 142 -21.49 -8.44 10.06
N ASN A 143 -21.97 -9.18 11.05
CA ASN A 143 -21.66 -8.95 12.48
C ASN A 143 -20.13 -8.92 12.74
N LEU A 144 -19.38 -9.84 12.14
CA LEU A 144 -17.92 -9.94 12.31
C LEU A 144 -17.16 -8.78 11.64
N SER A 145 -17.66 -8.22 10.54
CA SER A 145 -17.04 -7.09 9.83
C SER A 145 -17.19 -5.74 10.53
N MET A 146 -18.17 -5.61 11.44
CA MET A 146 -18.39 -4.40 12.24
C MET A 146 -17.20 -4.05 13.16
N HIS A 147 -16.30 -5.01 13.45
CA HIS A 147 -15.15 -4.81 14.34
C HIS A 147 -13.88 -4.48 13.54
N ASP A 148 -13.22 -3.35 13.83
CA ASP A 148 -12.10 -2.83 13.01
C ASP A 148 -10.96 -3.83 12.83
N GLY A 149 -10.53 -4.50 13.92
CA GLY A 149 -9.47 -5.51 13.88
C GLY A 149 -9.77 -6.73 13.00
N ASN A 150 -11.02 -6.91 12.56
CA ASN A 150 -11.41 -8.01 11.68
C ASN A 150 -11.34 -7.64 10.19
N LYS A 151 -11.46 -6.35 9.84
CA LYS A 151 -11.71 -5.88 8.47
C LYS A 151 -10.60 -6.26 7.49
N LEU A 152 -9.34 -6.14 7.92
CA LEU A 152 -8.17 -6.50 7.12
C LEU A 152 -8.12 -8.00 6.82
N MET A 153 -8.35 -8.85 7.83
CA MET A 153 -8.27 -10.30 7.68
C MET A 153 -9.42 -10.86 6.83
N ILE A 154 -10.65 -10.37 7.01
CA ILE A 154 -11.79 -10.76 6.16
C ILE A 154 -11.54 -10.36 4.69
N GLY A 155 -10.87 -9.22 4.45
CA GLY A 155 -10.40 -8.80 3.12
C GLY A 155 -9.18 -9.53 2.57
N LEU A 156 -8.45 -10.30 3.39
CA LEU A 156 -7.36 -11.18 2.97
C LEU A 156 -7.83 -12.61 2.68
N LEU A 157 -8.86 -13.10 3.38
CA LEU A 157 -9.38 -14.46 3.26
C LEU A 157 -10.36 -14.68 2.09
N GLY A 158 -10.27 -13.87 1.03
CA GLY A 158 -11.07 -14.03 -0.19
C GLY A 158 -12.58 -13.76 -0.05
N THR A 159 -13.03 -13.19 1.08
CA THR A 159 -14.46 -13.01 1.36
C THR A 159 -15.13 -11.92 0.52
N LEU A 160 -14.37 -10.90 0.08
CA LEU A 160 -14.91 -9.74 -0.63
C LEU A 160 -15.63 -10.11 -1.96
N PRO A 161 -15.04 -10.88 -2.90
CA PRO A 161 -15.75 -11.31 -4.11
C PRO A 161 -17.02 -12.13 -3.82
N ARG A 162 -16.98 -13.02 -2.82
CA ARG A 162 -18.15 -13.86 -2.46
C ARG A 162 -19.32 -13.04 -1.89
N LEU A 163 -19.03 -12.00 -1.13
CA LEU A 163 -20.07 -11.05 -0.68
C LEU A 163 -20.66 -10.27 -1.86
N VAL A 164 -19.84 -9.87 -2.85
CA VAL A 164 -20.30 -9.19 -4.08
C VAL A 164 -21.18 -10.09 -4.94
N GLU A 165 -20.81 -11.37 -5.10
CA GLU A 165 -21.67 -12.37 -5.78
C GLU A 165 -23.00 -12.58 -5.03
N THR A 166 -22.96 -12.64 -3.70
CA THR A 166 -24.15 -12.84 -2.84
C THR A 166 -25.14 -11.66 -2.90
N LEU A 167 -24.74 -10.47 -3.37
CA LEU A 167 -25.68 -9.38 -3.66
C LEU A 167 -26.74 -9.74 -4.71
N HIS A 168 -26.49 -10.75 -5.56
CA HIS A 168 -27.46 -11.30 -6.53
C HIS A 168 -28.27 -12.49 -5.98
N SER A 169 -28.20 -12.77 -4.67
CA SER A 169 -28.96 -13.87 -4.06
C SER A 169 -30.47 -13.70 -4.23
N LYS A 170 -31.18 -14.83 -4.28
CA LYS A 170 -32.65 -14.88 -4.22
C LYS A 170 -33.19 -14.57 -2.82
N SER A 171 -32.36 -14.59 -1.78
CA SER A 171 -32.74 -14.06 -0.45
C SER A 171 -32.36 -12.59 -0.37
N GLU A 172 -33.37 -11.70 -0.32
CA GLU A 172 -33.15 -10.27 -0.08
C GLU A 172 -32.39 -10.01 1.23
N LYS A 173 -32.54 -10.89 2.22
CA LYS A 173 -31.83 -10.78 3.50
C LYS A 173 -30.35 -11.11 3.35
N ALA A 174 -30.01 -12.21 2.68
CA ALA A 174 -28.61 -12.56 2.39
C ALA A 174 -27.91 -11.46 1.56
N ALA A 175 -28.60 -10.89 0.57
CA ALA A 175 -28.10 -9.77 -0.23
C ALA A 175 -27.91 -8.49 0.62
N ARG A 176 -28.87 -8.15 1.49
CA ARG A 176 -28.80 -6.99 2.40
C ARG A 176 -27.68 -7.12 3.44
N ASP A 177 -27.52 -8.31 4.00
CA ASP A 177 -26.48 -8.58 5.01
C ASP A 177 -25.09 -8.58 4.37
N SER A 178 -24.98 -9.07 3.12
CA SER A 178 -23.75 -8.97 2.33
C SER A 178 -23.41 -7.52 1.95
N ALA A 179 -24.41 -6.70 1.60
CA ALA A 179 -24.21 -5.27 1.37
C ALA A 179 -23.74 -4.54 2.65
N MET A 180 -24.29 -4.91 3.81
CA MET A 180 -23.87 -4.35 5.10
C MET A 180 -22.45 -4.78 5.49
N ALA A 181 -22.09 -6.05 5.24
CA ALA A 181 -20.73 -6.54 5.40
C ALA A 181 -19.74 -5.76 4.51
N LEU A 182 -20.08 -5.58 3.21
CA LEU A 182 -19.28 -4.80 2.28
C LEU A 182 -19.15 -3.33 2.69
N TYR A 183 -20.18 -2.72 3.26
CA TYR A 183 -20.09 -1.37 3.83
C TYR A 183 -19.07 -1.32 4.97
N HIS A 184 -19.16 -2.21 5.97
CA HIS A 184 -18.23 -2.20 7.09
C HIS A 184 -16.78 -2.55 6.68
N LEU A 185 -16.61 -3.46 5.72
CA LEU A 185 -15.28 -3.82 5.19
C LEU A 185 -14.65 -2.71 4.35
N SER A 186 -15.43 -1.97 3.56
CA SER A 186 -14.95 -0.83 2.74
C SER A 186 -14.64 0.44 3.54
N LEU A 187 -14.86 0.44 4.87
CA LEU A 187 -14.28 1.47 5.75
C LEU A 187 -12.75 1.35 5.90
N LEU A 188 -12.15 0.26 5.38
CA LEU A 188 -10.69 0.09 5.28
C LEU A 188 -10.26 0.25 3.82
N GLU A 189 -9.33 1.16 3.55
CA GLU A 189 -8.94 1.55 2.18
C GLU A 189 -8.38 0.39 1.34
N SER A 190 -7.56 -0.49 1.93
CA SER A 190 -7.05 -1.68 1.23
C SER A 190 -8.15 -2.67 0.80
N ASN A 191 -9.33 -2.65 1.44
CA ASN A 191 -10.50 -3.40 0.99
C ASN A 191 -11.25 -2.69 -0.14
N CYS A 192 -11.22 -1.36 -0.23
CA CYS A 192 -11.72 -0.63 -1.40
C CYS A 192 -10.91 -0.99 -2.64
N THR A 193 -9.56 -0.97 -2.55
CA THR A 193 -8.66 -1.36 -3.65
C THR A 193 -8.98 -2.77 -4.16
N LYS A 194 -9.17 -3.74 -3.26
CA LYS A 194 -9.55 -5.12 -3.61
C LYS A 194 -10.93 -5.24 -4.24
N LEU A 195 -11.92 -4.46 -3.79
CA LEU A 195 -13.24 -4.42 -4.41
C LEU A 195 -13.18 -3.84 -5.84
N ILE A 196 -12.34 -2.84 -6.07
CA ILE A 196 -12.09 -2.27 -7.40
C ILE A 196 -11.39 -3.29 -8.32
N GLN A 197 -10.36 -3.98 -7.82
CA GLN A 197 -9.65 -5.05 -8.55
C GLN A 197 -10.55 -6.24 -8.90
N ALA A 198 -11.59 -6.51 -8.11
CA ALA A 198 -12.58 -7.56 -8.35
C ALA A 198 -13.76 -7.12 -9.26
N ASP A 199 -13.61 -6.03 -10.02
CA ASP A 199 -14.64 -5.42 -10.89
C ASP A 199 -15.99 -5.10 -10.19
N SER A 200 -16.04 -5.11 -8.84
CA SER A 200 -17.29 -5.04 -8.09
C SER A 200 -18.03 -3.72 -8.27
N VAL A 201 -17.32 -2.68 -8.72
CA VAL A 201 -17.88 -1.37 -9.03
C VAL A 201 -18.98 -1.47 -10.10
N TYR A 202 -18.81 -2.33 -11.13
CA TYR A 202 -19.85 -2.52 -12.14
C TYR A 202 -21.09 -3.21 -11.55
N VAL A 203 -20.88 -4.27 -10.76
CA VAL A 203 -21.95 -5.02 -10.05
C VAL A 203 -22.75 -4.11 -9.14
N ILE A 204 -22.07 -3.35 -8.27
CA ILE A 204 -22.71 -2.41 -7.33
C ILE A 204 -23.53 -1.34 -8.08
N MET A 205 -22.99 -0.83 -9.20
CA MET A 205 -23.67 0.20 -9.98
C MET A 205 -24.85 -0.30 -10.83
N ASP A 206 -24.88 -1.57 -11.22
CA ASP A 206 -26.05 -2.19 -11.87
C ASP A 206 -27.13 -2.56 -10.84
N LEU A 207 -26.72 -3.08 -9.66
CA LEU A 207 -27.63 -3.34 -8.54
C LEU A 207 -28.30 -2.07 -8.01
N LEU A 208 -27.59 -0.93 -8.00
CA LEU A 208 -28.18 0.39 -7.73
C LEU A 208 -29.24 0.81 -8.77
N ARG A 209 -29.34 0.13 -9.93
CA ARG A 209 -30.40 0.32 -10.94
C ARG A 209 -31.54 -0.70 -10.79
N SER A 210 -31.26 -1.94 -10.41
CA SER A 210 -32.25 -3.02 -10.33
C SER A 210 -32.91 -3.19 -8.95
N SER A 211 -32.15 -3.02 -7.88
CA SER A 211 -32.44 -3.63 -6.58
C SER A 211 -32.82 -2.58 -5.53
N ARG A 212 -34.06 -2.10 -5.61
CA ARG A 212 -34.62 -1.03 -4.76
C ARG A 212 -34.51 -1.25 -3.24
N HIS A 213 -34.32 -2.48 -2.76
CA HIS A 213 -34.15 -2.78 -1.33
C HIS A 213 -32.69 -2.74 -0.84
N LEU A 214 -31.71 -2.47 -1.72
CA LEU A 214 -30.28 -2.35 -1.39
C LEU A 214 -29.73 -0.91 -1.54
N VAL A 215 -30.52 0.03 -2.05
CA VAL A 215 -30.04 1.35 -2.51
C VAL A 215 -29.30 2.12 -1.41
N GLU A 216 -29.89 2.26 -0.23
CA GLU A 216 -29.28 2.94 0.92
C GLU A 216 -27.89 2.38 1.28
N THR A 217 -27.77 1.05 1.41
CA THR A 217 -26.51 0.40 1.82
C THR A 217 -25.46 0.42 0.71
N LEU A 218 -25.85 0.20 -0.56
CA LEU A 218 -24.92 0.26 -1.68
C LEU A 218 -24.42 1.68 -1.96
N LEU A 219 -25.23 2.72 -1.70
CA LEU A 219 -24.77 4.11 -1.76
C LEU A 219 -23.67 4.40 -0.73
N LEU A 220 -23.72 3.81 0.47
CA LEU A 220 -22.63 3.92 1.45
C LEU A 220 -21.35 3.23 0.96
N VAL A 221 -21.44 2.05 0.36
CA VAL A 221 -20.27 1.38 -0.26
C VAL A 221 -19.67 2.27 -1.37
N VAL A 222 -20.51 2.91 -2.18
CA VAL A 222 -20.05 3.86 -3.22
C VAL A 222 -19.41 5.12 -2.63
N CYS A 223 -19.88 5.63 -1.49
CA CYS A 223 -19.21 6.73 -0.76
C CYS A 223 -17.82 6.32 -0.26
N ASN A 224 -17.69 5.12 0.31
CA ASN A 224 -16.42 4.57 0.78
C ASN A 224 -15.43 4.40 -0.39
N LEU A 225 -15.86 3.72 -1.46
CA LEU A 225 -15.08 3.56 -2.70
C LEU A 225 -14.67 4.91 -3.30
N GLY A 226 -15.57 5.90 -3.30
CA GLY A 226 -15.30 7.25 -3.78
C GLY A 226 -14.33 8.07 -2.93
N SER A 227 -13.85 7.56 -1.80
CA SER A 227 -12.89 8.24 -0.94
C SER A 227 -11.44 8.07 -1.42
N CYS A 228 -11.07 6.87 -1.89
CA CYS A 228 -9.75 6.57 -2.47
C CYS A 228 -9.62 7.06 -3.95
N PRO A 229 -8.41 7.31 -4.47
CA PRO A 229 -8.21 7.79 -5.85
C PRO A 229 -8.66 6.79 -6.92
N GLU A 230 -8.26 5.53 -6.79
CA GLU A 230 -8.55 4.43 -7.72
C GLU A 230 -10.07 4.24 -7.85
N GLY A 231 -10.77 4.34 -6.73
CA GLY A 231 -12.23 4.22 -6.68
C GLY A 231 -12.96 5.40 -7.31
N GLN A 232 -12.42 6.63 -7.22
CA GLN A 232 -12.97 7.79 -7.94
C GLN A 232 -12.91 7.56 -9.47
N THR A 233 -11.76 7.10 -9.96
CA THR A 233 -11.55 6.81 -11.39
C THR A 233 -12.42 5.62 -11.85
N ALA A 234 -12.40 4.48 -11.15
CA ALA A 234 -13.23 3.31 -11.50
C ALA A 234 -14.75 3.61 -11.43
N LEU A 235 -15.19 4.46 -10.49
CA LEU A 235 -16.56 4.96 -10.45
C LEU A 235 -16.87 5.87 -11.65
N LEU A 236 -15.91 6.64 -12.17
CA LEU A 236 -16.09 7.46 -13.37
C LEU A 236 -16.17 6.61 -14.64
N ASP A 237 -15.35 5.57 -14.75
CA ASP A 237 -15.33 4.65 -15.90
C ASP A 237 -16.57 3.75 -15.98
N SER A 238 -17.10 3.28 -14.83
CA SER A 238 -18.44 2.64 -14.75
C SER A 238 -19.61 3.61 -15.04
N GLY A 239 -19.33 4.86 -15.41
CA GLY A 239 -20.34 5.85 -15.81
C GLY A 239 -21.25 6.30 -14.67
N ALA A 240 -20.88 6.06 -13.41
CA ALA A 240 -21.78 6.22 -12.26
C ALA A 240 -22.26 7.66 -12.00
N VAL A 241 -21.61 8.69 -12.56
CA VAL A 241 -22.15 10.07 -12.58
C VAL A 241 -23.55 10.11 -13.23
N ARG A 242 -23.74 9.38 -14.33
CA ARG A 242 -25.03 9.26 -15.04
C ARG A 242 -26.09 8.56 -14.20
N HIS A 243 -25.67 7.54 -13.44
CA HIS A 243 -26.55 6.70 -12.63
C HIS A 243 -27.02 7.43 -11.37
N LEU A 244 -26.11 8.02 -10.61
CA LEU A 244 -26.44 8.80 -9.40
C LEU A 244 -27.31 10.03 -9.73
N LEU A 245 -26.97 10.78 -10.79
CA LEU A 245 -27.85 11.85 -11.30
C LEU A 245 -29.21 11.32 -11.77
N GLY A 246 -29.26 10.10 -12.32
CA GLY A 246 -30.50 9.43 -12.71
C GLY A 246 -31.42 9.10 -11.53
N LEU A 247 -30.86 8.60 -10.42
CA LEU A 247 -31.61 8.34 -9.18
C LEU A 247 -32.23 9.63 -8.61
N LEU A 248 -31.45 10.73 -8.61
CA LEU A 248 -31.89 12.06 -8.18
C LEU A 248 -32.96 12.67 -9.11
N ASP A 249 -32.86 12.45 -10.43
CA ASP A 249 -33.81 13.02 -11.40
C ASP A 249 -35.17 12.30 -11.43
N ARG A 250 -35.16 10.98 -11.19
CA ARG A 250 -36.34 10.10 -11.22
C ARG A 250 -37.16 10.10 -9.93
N GLY A 251 -36.56 10.42 -8.78
CA GLY A 251 -37.19 10.23 -7.47
C GLY A 251 -37.25 8.77 -7.05
N ASP A 252 -36.27 7.95 -7.47
CA ASP A 252 -36.14 6.56 -7.02
C ASP A 252 -35.66 6.44 -5.55
N LEU A 253 -35.08 7.52 -5.01
CA LEU A 253 -34.67 7.65 -3.61
C LEU A 253 -35.86 8.10 -2.75
N LYS A 254 -36.15 7.36 -1.67
CA LYS A 254 -37.30 7.54 -0.79
C LYS A 254 -36.96 8.26 0.51
N SER A 255 -35.79 8.00 1.09
CA SER A 255 -35.37 8.64 2.35
C SER A 255 -34.50 9.87 2.09
N GLU A 256 -34.49 10.81 3.05
CA GLU A 256 -33.53 11.92 3.06
C GLU A 256 -32.09 11.40 3.07
N TRP A 257 -31.86 10.28 3.77
CA TRP A 257 -30.56 9.64 3.94
C TRP A 257 -30.02 9.02 2.66
N GLU A 258 -30.87 8.37 1.86
CA GLU A 258 -30.57 7.95 0.49
C GLU A 258 -30.22 9.14 -0.40
N TRP A 259 -30.95 10.25 -0.26
CA TRP A 259 -30.69 11.49 -1.00
C TRP A 259 -29.32 12.10 -0.65
N PHE A 260 -29.01 12.16 0.65
CA PHE A 260 -27.74 12.62 1.19
C PHE A 260 -26.57 11.73 0.73
N ASN A 261 -26.70 10.41 0.82
CA ASN A 261 -25.64 9.48 0.42
C ASN A 261 -25.40 9.49 -1.11
N CYS A 262 -26.44 9.56 -1.93
CA CYS A 262 -26.30 9.73 -3.38
C CYS A 262 -25.57 11.03 -3.75
N LEU A 263 -25.81 12.10 -2.99
CA LEU A 263 -25.19 13.39 -3.18
C LEU A 263 -23.73 13.44 -2.66
N ASN A 264 -23.41 12.77 -1.55
CA ASN A 264 -22.04 12.58 -1.08
C ASN A 264 -21.22 11.72 -2.04
N ALA A 265 -21.81 10.65 -2.59
CA ALA A 265 -21.20 9.84 -3.63
C ALA A 265 -20.85 10.67 -4.87
N LEU A 266 -21.68 11.65 -5.25
CA LEU A 266 -21.36 12.61 -6.31
C LEU A 266 -20.29 13.65 -5.89
N LEU A 267 -20.31 14.10 -4.64
CA LEU A 267 -19.39 15.12 -4.11
C LEU A 267 -17.95 14.59 -4.00
N ALA A 268 -17.76 13.36 -3.50
CA ALA A 268 -16.44 12.75 -3.30
C ALA A 268 -15.58 12.76 -4.59
N ARG A 269 -16.24 12.51 -5.72
CA ARG A 269 -15.68 12.43 -7.08
C ARG A 269 -15.39 13.79 -7.72
N SER A 270 -15.82 14.88 -7.09
CA SER A 270 -15.54 16.23 -7.61
C SER A 270 -14.08 16.66 -7.42
N LYS A 271 -13.30 15.92 -6.61
CA LYS A 271 -11.85 16.06 -6.47
C LYS A 271 -11.10 15.85 -7.80
N GLU A 272 -11.59 15.01 -8.71
CA GLU A 272 -11.04 14.85 -10.07
C GLU A 272 -11.27 16.06 -11.02
N GLY A 273 -11.83 17.17 -10.51
CA GLY A 273 -11.73 18.50 -11.12
C GLY A 273 -12.51 18.68 -12.42
N ASP A 274 -11.92 18.27 -13.55
CA ASP A 274 -12.47 18.49 -14.89
C ASP A 274 -13.13 17.25 -15.53
N ARG A 275 -12.65 16.02 -15.26
CA ARG A 275 -13.24 14.78 -15.82
C ARG A 275 -14.69 14.60 -15.36
N PHE A 276 -14.90 14.65 -14.05
CA PHE A 276 -16.21 14.66 -13.41
C PHE A 276 -17.11 15.80 -13.91
N ARG A 277 -16.56 17.00 -14.07
CA ARG A 277 -17.28 18.23 -14.40
C ARG A 277 -17.75 18.29 -15.86
N LEU A 278 -17.00 17.68 -16.78
CA LEU A 278 -17.43 17.46 -18.16
C LEU A 278 -18.64 16.51 -18.21
N LEU A 279 -18.58 15.39 -17.48
CA LEU A 279 -19.68 14.41 -17.38
C LEU A 279 -20.93 15.02 -16.71
N ALA A 280 -20.77 15.74 -15.61
CA ALA A 280 -21.88 16.41 -14.92
C ALA A 280 -22.61 17.40 -15.84
N LYS A 281 -21.88 18.16 -16.67
CA LYS A 281 -22.46 19.06 -17.68
C LYS A 281 -23.13 18.30 -18.83
N ALA A 282 -22.52 17.22 -19.33
CA ALA A 282 -23.10 16.38 -20.37
C ALA A 282 -24.45 15.77 -19.94
N TYR A 283 -24.56 15.34 -18.67
CA TYR A 283 -25.80 14.80 -18.09
C TYR A 283 -26.72 15.88 -17.48
N LYS A 284 -26.45 17.17 -17.71
CA LYS A 284 -27.31 18.31 -17.32
C LYS A 284 -27.58 18.38 -15.82
N ALA A 285 -26.56 18.10 -14.99
CA ALA A 285 -26.64 18.15 -13.53
C ALA A 285 -27.29 19.45 -13.01
N ASP A 286 -26.93 20.60 -13.59
CA ASP A 286 -27.54 21.91 -13.27
C ASP A 286 -29.07 21.90 -13.30
N LYS A 287 -29.69 21.19 -14.27
CA LYS A 287 -31.14 21.10 -14.40
C LYS A 287 -31.74 20.14 -13.36
N ILE A 288 -31.11 18.98 -13.16
CA ILE A 288 -31.56 17.95 -12.20
C ILE A 288 -31.58 18.56 -10.79
N LEU A 289 -30.46 19.18 -10.40
CA LEU A 289 -30.25 19.75 -9.08
C LEU A 289 -31.02 21.08 -8.88
N SER A 290 -31.45 21.78 -9.95
CA SER A 290 -32.39 22.93 -9.83
C SER A 290 -33.80 22.55 -9.32
N LYS A 291 -34.10 21.25 -9.22
CA LYS A 291 -35.28 20.75 -8.51
C LYS A 291 -35.19 20.99 -6.99
N VAL A 292 -33.98 21.08 -6.43
CA VAL A 292 -33.72 21.40 -5.01
C VAL A 292 -34.00 22.88 -4.73
N LYS A 293 -34.52 23.22 -3.55
CA LYS A 293 -34.51 24.61 -3.03
C LYS A 293 -33.13 24.89 -2.43
N MET A 294 -32.61 26.09 -2.67
CA MET A 294 -31.58 26.67 -1.83
C MET A 294 -32.23 27.73 -0.94
N GLU A 295 -31.71 27.93 0.26
CA GLU A 295 -32.00 29.10 1.09
C GLU A 295 -30.76 30.00 1.21
N ASP A 296 -30.94 31.28 1.57
CA ASP A 296 -29.89 32.30 1.54
C ASP A 296 -28.75 32.04 2.56
N SER A 297 -28.94 31.07 3.47
CA SER A 297 -27.94 30.51 4.38
C SER A 297 -26.94 29.54 3.70
N GLY A 298 -27.18 29.16 2.44
CA GLY A 298 -26.37 28.18 1.69
C GLY A 298 -26.80 26.72 1.86
N THR A 299 -27.89 26.44 2.60
CA THR A 299 -28.45 25.08 2.75
C THR A 299 -29.27 24.64 1.53
N PHE A 300 -29.42 23.32 1.39
CA PHE A 300 -30.10 22.65 0.26
C PHE A 300 -31.26 21.78 0.78
N HIS A 301 -32.47 22.00 0.27
CA HIS A 301 -33.69 21.26 0.65
C HIS A 301 -34.38 20.63 -0.58
N PRO A 302 -34.53 19.30 -0.66
CA PRO A 302 -35.30 18.68 -1.75
C PRO A 302 -36.79 19.05 -1.62
N LYS A 303 -37.43 19.49 -2.71
CA LYS A 303 -38.82 19.99 -2.72
C LYS A 303 -39.91 18.93 -2.46
N THR A 304 -39.51 17.69 -2.17
CA THR A 304 -40.39 16.50 -2.10
C THR A 304 -40.53 15.90 -0.70
N LEU A 305 -39.81 16.42 0.30
CA LEU A 305 -39.89 15.95 1.69
C LEU A 305 -40.55 17.02 2.57
N GLN A 306 -41.57 16.61 3.35
CA GLN A 306 -42.29 17.45 4.30
C GLN A 306 -41.92 17.10 5.74
N GLU A 307 -40.70 17.44 6.17
CA GLU A 307 -40.34 17.76 7.57
C GLU A 307 -38.89 18.29 7.61
N ASN A 308 -38.49 18.92 8.72
CA ASN A 308 -37.28 19.76 8.78
C ASN A 308 -35.97 18.94 8.86
N PRO A 309 -35.07 19.04 7.86
CA PRO A 309 -33.80 18.30 7.84
C PRO A 309 -32.62 19.13 8.37
N PRO A 310 -31.48 18.49 8.74
CA PRO A 310 -30.25 19.15 9.15
C PRO A 310 -29.54 19.96 8.03
N SER A 311 -28.58 20.80 8.43
CA SER A 311 -27.87 21.76 7.56
C SER A 311 -26.51 21.27 7.05
N PHE A 312 -26.19 21.56 5.79
CA PHE A 312 -25.04 20.97 5.08
C PHE A 312 -24.17 22.01 4.33
N PRO A 313 -23.00 22.43 4.87
CA PRO A 313 -22.21 23.53 4.29
C PRO A 313 -21.51 23.23 2.95
N ARG A 314 -21.06 21.98 2.72
CA ARG A 314 -20.09 21.66 1.63
C ARG A 314 -20.67 21.64 0.20
N LEU A 315 -21.98 21.80 0.03
CA LEU A 315 -22.63 21.76 -1.29
C LEU A 315 -22.47 23.05 -2.09
N PHE A 316 -22.24 24.17 -1.42
CA PHE A 316 -22.14 25.49 -2.04
C PHE A 316 -20.94 25.59 -3.00
N ASP A 317 -19.78 25.06 -2.61
CA ASP A 317 -18.57 25.09 -3.44
C ASP A 317 -18.68 24.20 -4.69
N TRP A 318 -19.29 23.03 -4.54
CA TRP A 318 -19.55 22.09 -5.64
C TRP A 318 -20.52 22.69 -6.68
N TRP A 319 -21.59 23.33 -6.21
CA TRP A 319 -22.53 24.08 -7.05
C TRP A 319 -21.84 25.22 -7.82
N ASN A 320 -20.96 25.96 -7.14
CA ASN A 320 -20.16 27.03 -7.74
C ASN A 320 -19.11 26.49 -8.75
N LEU A 321 -18.52 25.30 -8.49
CA LEU A 321 -17.57 24.65 -9.40
C LEU A 321 -18.20 24.28 -10.74
N ILE A 322 -19.43 23.73 -10.72
CA ILE A 322 -20.19 23.43 -11.94
C ILE A 322 -20.53 24.75 -12.67
N ARG A 323 -21.06 25.76 -11.96
CA ARG A 323 -21.51 27.03 -12.55
C ARG A 323 -20.40 27.93 -13.10
N ARG A 324 -19.16 27.86 -12.59
CA ARG A 324 -18.02 28.62 -13.14
C ARG A 324 -17.83 28.34 -14.63
N ARG A 325 -17.76 29.41 -15.45
CA ARG A 325 -17.35 29.34 -16.86
C ARG A 325 -15.88 28.90 -16.98
N PRO A 326 -15.47 28.23 -18.08
CA PRO A 326 -14.07 27.90 -18.28
C PRO A 326 -13.22 29.17 -18.39
N SER A 327 -12.05 29.17 -17.74
CA SER A 327 -11.05 30.22 -17.94
C SER A 327 -10.39 29.98 -19.30
N ALA A 328 -10.62 30.87 -20.26
CA ALA A 328 -9.99 30.75 -21.57
C ALA A 328 -8.51 31.09 -21.46
N MET A 329 -7.63 30.13 -21.75
CA MET A 329 -6.25 30.43 -22.12
C MET A 329 -6.26 31.27 -23.39
N VAL A 330 -6.06 32.58 -23.24
CA VAL A 330 -5.91 33.52 -24.35
C VAL A 330 -4.46 33.96 -24.43
N ASP A 331 -3.78 33.49 -25.48
CA ASP A 331 -2.49 33.99 -25.90
C ASP A 331 -2.51 35.53 -26.04
N LYS A 332 -1.78 36.23 -25.17
CA LYS A 332 -1.68 37.70 -25.22
C LYS A 332 -0.71 38.16 -26.32
N LYS A 333 -1.08 38.00 -27.60
CA LYS A 333 -0.42 38.69 -28.73
C LYS A 333 -1.41 39.17 -29.80
N ARG A 334 -1.20 40.45 -30.21
CA ARG A 334 -1.77 41.16 -31.38
C ARG A 334 -3.22 41.69 -31.34
N ARG A 335 -3.37 42.79 -30.59
CA ARG A 335 -3.85 44.13 -31.04
C ARG A 335 -5.13 44.27 -31.89
N ARG A 336 -6.11 44.94 -31.25
CA ARG A 336 -6.83 46.19 -31.69
C ARG A 336 -7.63 46.22 -33.02
N GLY A 337 -8.95 46.32 -32.88
CA GLY A 337 -9.87 47.02 -33.81
C GLY A 337 -11.35 46.67 -33.53
N ARG A 338 -12.35 47.56 -33.67
CA ARG A 338 -12.34 49.03 -33.93
C ARG A 338 -13.75 49.62 -33.63
N LYS A 339 -13.81 50.84 -33.07
CA LYS A 339 -14.97 51.80 -32.96
C LYS A 339 -16.18 51.48 -32.03
N ASN A 340 -16.32 52.34 -31.02
CA ASN A 340 -17.45 53.24 -30.67
C ASN A 340 -18.92 52.75 -30.74
N ILE A 341 -19.69 53.05 -29.67
CA ILE A 341 -20.68 54.17 -29.62
C ILE A 341 -21.03 54.54 -28.15
N LYS A 342 -21.57 55.75 -27.97
CA LYS A 342 -22.03 56.53 -26.78
C LYS A 342 -22.73 55.71 -25.65
N SER A 343 -22.84 56.17 -24.40
CA SER A 343 -23.22 57.54 -23.92
C SER A 343 -22.88 57.90 -22.46
N ALA A 344 -22.87 59.23 -22.16
CA ALA A 344 -22.69 59.92 -20.85
C ALA A 344 -21.31 59.70 -20.17
N SER A 345 -20.51 60.70 -19.78
CA SER A 345 -20.72 61.98 -19.05
C SER A 345 -21.04 61.76 -17.56
N ASP A 346 -20.38 62.45 -16.61
CA ASP A 346 -19.88 63.84 -16.69
C ASP A 346 -18.47 64.13 -16.10
N GLU A 347 -18.13 65.43 -16.04
CA GLU A 347 -17.00 66.09 -15.32
C GLU A 347 -15.57 66.09 -15.93
N THR A 348 -15.40 67.05 -16.86
CA THR A 348 -14.34 68.09 -16.99
C THR A 348 -12.81 67.80 -17.11
N PRO A 349 -12.04 68.65 -17.85
CA PRO A 349 -10.64 68.32 -18.26
C PRO A 349 -9.55 69.40 -18.06
N GLU A 350 -8.28 68.98 -18.00
CA GLU A 350 -7.08 69.76 -18.33
C GLU A 350 -5.95 68.85 -18.87
N ILE A 351 -4.87 69.30 -19.55
CA ILE A 351 -4.73 70.20 -20.73
C ILE A 351 -3.26 70.10 -21.25
N LEU A 352 -3.01 70.28 -22.57
CA LEU A 352 -1.67 70.42 -23.24
C LEU A 352 -0.67 69.22 -23.21
N ASP A 353 0.33 69.06 -24.10
CA ASP A 353 0.38 69.28 -25.56
C ASP A 353 1.62 68.62 -26.26
N HIS A 354 1.62 68.65 -27.61
CA HIS A 354 2.74 68.92 -28.55
C HIS A 354 3.82 67.87 -28.99
N GLN A 355 3.86 67.70 -30.33
CA GLN A 355 5.02 67.75 -31.27
C GLN A 355 6.08 66.61 -31.39
N HIS A 356 5.99 65.81 -32.47
CA HIS A 356 6.75 65.88 -33.76
C HIS A 356 8.21 66.46 -33.85
N PRO A 357 9.02 66.20 -34.92
CA PRO A 357 8.95 65.19 -36.03
C PRO A 357 10.32 64.65 -36.62
N VAL A 358 10.23 63.91 -37.76
CA VAL A 358 11.18 63.75 -38.91
C VAL A 358 12.57 63.07 -38.74
N ALA A 359 12.81 61.99 -39.52
CA ALA A 359 13.95 61.80 -40.45
C ALA A 359 13.82 60.50 -41.31
N THR A 360 14.34 60.53 -42.55
CA THR A 360 14.45 59.41 -43.56
C THR A 360 15.67 59.73 -44.49
N PRO A 361 16.09 58.96 -45.54
CA PRO A 361 15.46 57.78 -46.18
C PRO A 361 16.42 56.63 -46.64
N ALA A 362 15.84 55.69 -47.42
CA ALA A 362 16.50 54.73 -48.35
C ALA A 362 17.29 53.56 -47.71
N SER A 363 17.65 52.47 -48.40
CA SER A 363 17.10 51.67 -49.54
C SER A 363 17.98 50.39 -49.68
N ALA A 364 17.72 49.35 -50.48
CA ALA A 364 16.53 48.59 -50.93
C ALA A 364 17.08 47.21 -51.46
N SER A 365 16.32 46.15 -51.76
CA SER A 365 14.87 45.90 -51.85
C SER A 365 14.52 44.58 -51.10
N SER A 366 13.59 43.66 -51.40
CA SER A 366 12.72 43.38 -52.56
C SER A 366 11.34 42.80 -52.14
N THR A 367 10.54 42.44 -53.14
CA THR A 367 9.25 41.72 -53.08
C THR A 367 9.41 40.19 -53.16
N GLY A 368 8.47 39.33 -52.73
CA GLY A 368 7.21 39.56 -52.00
C GLY A 368 5.94 38.95 -52.66
N PHE A 369 5.03 38.41 -51.84
CA PHE A 369 3.63 37.96 -52.11
C PHE A 369 3.41 36.63 -52.89
N ALA A 370 2.30 35.87 -52.74
CA ALA A 370 1.35 35.69 -51.60
C ALA A 370 0.38 34.49 -51.85
N VAL A 371 -0.37 34.09 -50.81
CA VAL A 371 -1.43 33.05 -50.81
C VAL A 371 -2.82 33.68 -51.06
N PRO A 372 -3.84 32.90 -51.50
CA PRO A 372 -5.20 33.18 -51.04
C PRO A 372 -6.09 31.96 -50.67
N ALA A 373 -6.71 32.07 -49.49
CA ALA A 373 -8.11 31.70 -49.18
C ALA A 373 -8.58 30.22 -49.17
N ALA A 374 -9.80 30.04 -48.65
CA ALA A 374 -10.50 28.77 -48.38
C ALA A 374 -12.02 29.00 -48.34
N THR A 375 -12.83 27.92 -48.36
CA THR A 375 -14.18 27.82 -47.74
C THR A 375 -14.68 26.36 -47.76
N ALA A 376 -15.83 26.08 -47.12
CA ALA A 376 -16.37 24.73 -46.90
C ALA A 376 -17.83 24.57 -47.38
N ALA A 377 -18.27 23.32 -47.62
CA ALA A 377 -19.67 22.88 -47.63
C ALA A 377 -19.77 21.34 -47.55
N ALA A 378 -20.97 20.78 -47.34
CA ALA A 378 -21.20 19.40 -46.91
C ALA A 378 -21.95 18.49 -47.90
N ALA A 379 -21.72 17.18 -47.71
CA ALA A 379 -22.68 16.05 -47.88
C ALA A 379 -23.15 15.58 -49.28
N ALA A 380 -23.64 14.32 -49.26
CA ALA A 380 -24.46 13.57 -50.25
C ALA A 380 -23.78 12.51 -51.15
N GLU A 381 -24.52 11.39 -51.28
CA GLU A 381 -24.42 10.25 -52.22
C GLU A 381 -24.81 10.67 -53.68
N PRO A 382 -24.75 9.83 -54.78
CA PRO A 382 -24.92 8.36 -54.78
C PRO A 382 -24.29 7.47 -55.90
N THR A 383 -24.44 6.15 -55.68
CA THR A 383 -24.67 5.01 -56.63
C THR A 383 -23.95 4.83 -57.99
N MET A 384 -23.37 3.63 -58.12
CA MET A 384 -23.39 2.68 -59.28
C MET A 384 -22.66 2.95 -60.62
N ASN A 385 -21.60 2.14 -60.82
CA ASN A 385 -21.27 1.26 -61.98
C ASN A 385 -22.19 1.28 -63.24
N PRO A 386 -21.65 1.13 -64.48
CA PRO A 386 -21.21 -0.21 -64.92
C PRO A 386 -20.11 -0.37 -66.01
N ARG A 387 -19.50 -1.58 -66.04
CA ARG A 387 -19.01 -2.40 -67.19
C ARG A 387 -18.36 -1.74 -68.45
N ALA A 388 -17.16 -2.23 -68.83
CA ALA A 388 -16.96 -3.04 -70.05
C ALA A 388 -15.57 -3.71 -70.21
N ALA A 389 -15.57 -4.85 -70.92
CA ALA A 389 -14.48 -5.80 -71.27
C ALA A 389 -13.21 -5.22 -71.95
N SER A 390 -12.01 -5.85 -71.96
CA SER A 390 -11.75 -7.19 -72.54
C SER A 390 -10.25 -7.59 -72.60
N SER A 391 -9.96 -8.89 -72.75
CA SER A 391 -8.71 -9.50 -73.30
C SER A 391 -7.40 -9.35 -72.48
N ARG A 392 -6.32 -10.16 -72.58
CA ARG A 392 -6.01 -11.59 -72.85
C ARG A 392 -4.50 -11.67 -73.17
N ARG A 393 -3.67 -12.31 -72.34
CA ARG A 393 -2.40 -13.06 -72.64
C ARG A 393 -1.61 -13.28 -71.33
N THR A 394 -1.48 -14.46 -70.71
CA THR A 394 -1.02 -15.83 -71.08
C THR A 394 0.49 -16.09 -70.95
N ARG A 395 0.83 -17.32 -70.49
CA ARG A 395 2.17 -17.90 -70.20
C ARG A 395 2.80 -17.46 -68.86
N LYS A 396 3.52 -18.31 -68.10
CA LYS A 396 3.81 -19.77 -68.25
C LYS A 396 4.15 -20.39 -66.87
N LYS A 397 3.73 -21.63 -66.60
CA LYS A 397 4.39 -22.54 -65.62
C LYS A 397 5.31 -23.53 -66.38
N PRO A 398 6.31 -24.09 -65.69
CA PRO A 398 6.31 -25.55 -65.47
C PRO A 398 6.67 -25.94 -64.02
N ARG A 399 6.83 -27.22 -63.65
CA ARG A 399 5.89 -28.39 -63.67
C ARG A 399 6.62 -29.60 -63.05
N GLY A 400 5.91 -30.47 -62.33
CA GLY A 400 6.44 -31.74 -61.79
C GLY A 400 6.82 -31.66 -60.30
N SER A 401 6.61 -32.71 -59.48
CA SER A 401 5.93 -33.99 -59.73
C SER A 401 5.34 -34.60 -58.44
N SER A 402 4.30 -35.42 -58.60
CA SER A 402 3.59 -36.21 -57.56
C SER A 402 3.78 -37.72 -57.89
N PRO A 403 3.01 -38.73 -57.41
CA PRO A 403 1.90 -38.76 -56.42
C PRO A 403 1.92 -40.00 -55.46
N GLU A 404 0.75 -40.33 -54.88
CA GLU A 404 0.31 -41.65 -54.32
C GLU A 404 0.62 -41.91 -52.82
N ARG A 405 -0.24 -42.56 -52.00
CA ARG A 405 -1.53 -43.32 -52.15
C ARG A 405 -2.23 -43.44 -50.75
N ARG A 406 -3.46 -43.93 -50.47
CA ARG A 406 -4.63 -44.50 -51.22
C ARG A 406 -5.89 -44.56 -50.28
N SER A 407 -7.12 -44.30 -50.77
CA SER A 407 -8.45 -44.76 -50.23
C SER A 407 -8.88 -44.32 -48.79
N SER A 408 -10.17 -44.24 -48.40
CA SER A 408 -11.52 -44.53 -48.98
C SER A 408 -12.58 -43.61 -48.29
N ARG A 409 -13.63 -43.06 -48.95
CA ARG A 409 -14.96 -43.66 -49.31
C ARG A 409 -15.72 -44.28 -48.11
N LEU A 410 -17.02 -44.05 -47.83
CA LEU A 410 -18.16 -43.31 -48.44
C LEU A 410 -18.88 -42.46 -47.33
N SER A 411 -19.60 -41.34 -47.56
CA SER A 411 -21.00 -41.14 -48.06
C SER A 411 -22.08 -42.02 -47.39
N GLU A 412 -23.36 -41.61 -47.20
CA GLU A 412 -24.17 -40.49 -47.76
C GLU A 412 -25.43 -40.27 -46.85
N LEU A 413 -25.96 -39.06 -46.56
CA LEU A 413 -27.11 -38.40 -47.26
C LEU A 413 -27.62 -37.10 -46.54
N ASN A 414 -28.36 -36.28 -47.30
CA ASN A 414 -29.46 -35.29 -47.07
C ASN A 414 -29.88 -34.78 -45.65
N GLY A 415 -30.32 -33.51 -45.48
CA GLY A 415 -30.40 -32.38 -46.43
C GLY A 415 -31.18 -31.14 -45.92
N ASP A 416 -30.96 -29.96 -46.54
CA ASP A 416 -31.65 -28.64 -46.50
C ASP A 416 -32.29 -28.13 -45.17
N CYS A 417 -31.96 -26.93 -44.66
CA CYS A 417 -32.33 -25.65 -45.31
C CYS A 417 -31.70 -24.39 -44.66
N SER A 418 -31.59 -23.29 -45.43
CA SER A 418 -31.36 -21.88 -45.03
C SER A 418 -30.05 -21.48 -44.30
N ALA A 419 -29.47 -20.33 -44.71
CA ALA A 419 -28.33 -19.64 -44.10
C ALA A 419 -28.71 -18.15 -43.85
N PRO A 420 -27.97 -17.37 -43.03
CA PRO A 420 -26.67 -16.84 -43.48
C PRO A 420 -25.56 -16.65 -42.40
N LEU A 421 -24.30 -16.70 -42.87
CA LEU A 421 -23.11 -15.92 -42.45
C LEU A 421 -22.96 -15.49 -40.97
N MET A 422 -21.96 -16.07 -40.28
CA MET A 422 -21.09 -15.32 -39.35
C MET A 422 -19.63 -15.85 -39.38
N VAL A 423 -18.76 -15.05 -38.74
CA VAL A 423 -17.29 -15.00 -38.72
C VAL A 423 -16.60 -16.32 -38.31
N GLU A 424 -15.34 -16.49 -38.72
CA GLU A 424 -14.44 -17.56 -38.26
C GLU A 424 -13.97 -17.29 -36.81
N ASP A 425 -14.18 -18.23 -35.89
CA ASP A 425 -13.62 -18.16 -34.52
C ASP A 425 -12.13 -18.53 -34.51
N ASP A 426 -11.33 -17.73 -33.80
CA ASP A 426 -9.89 -17.92 -33.62
C ASP A 426 -9.63 -18.75 -32.34
N GLU A 427 -9.14 -19.99 -32.48
CA GLU A 427 -8.90 -20.90 -31.36
C GLU A 427 -7.78 -20.37 -30.44
N ARG A 428 -8.18 -19.71 -29.35
CA ARG A 428 -7.28 -19.37 -28.25
C ARG A 428 -6.78 -20.64 -27.56
N VAL A 429 -5.59 -21.08 -27.96
CA VAL A 429 -4.80 -22.05 -27.20
C VAL A 429 -4.38 -21.39 -25.87
N GLU A 430 -5.00 -21.80 -24.77
CA GLU A 430 -4.56 -21.40 -23.43
C GLU A 430 -3.15 -21.97 -23.15
N PRO A 431 -2.26 -21.21 -22.49
CA PRO A 431 -0.97 -21.73 -22.04
C PRO A 431 -1.20 -22.83 -20.98
N PRO A 432 -0.37 -23.88 -20.93
CA PRO A 432 -0.51 -24.92 -19.93
C PRO A 432 -0.33 -24.34 -18.51
N PRO A 433 -1.03 -24.88 -17.49
CA PRO A 433 -0.87 -24.41 -16.11
C PRO A 433 0.58 -24.62 -15.64
N PRO A 434 1.09 -23.77 -14.74
CA PRO A 434 2.44 -23.90 -14.20
C PRO A 434 2.62 -25.26 -13.51
N PRO A 435 3.80 -25.89 -13.60
CA PRO A 435 4.04 -27.21 -13.04
C PRO A 435 3.93 -27.17 -11.51
N MET A 436 3.04 -27.97 -10.94
CA MET A 436 2.96 -28.12 -9.48
C MET A 436 4.30 -28.65 -8.93
N PRO A 437 4.80 -28.13 -7.79
CA PRO A 437 6.05 -28.61 -7.21
C PRO A 437 5.93 -30.09 -6.84
N SER A 438 6.95 -30.88 -7.21
CA SER A 438 6.94 -32.32 -6.95
C SER A 438 6.96 -32.60 -5.45
N TRP A 439 6.26 -33.65 -5.02
CA TRP A 439 6.29 -34.11 -3.63
C TRP A 439 7.72 -34.47 -3.16
N GLU A 440 8.60 -34.89 -4.09
CA GLU A 440 10.02 -35.15 -3.85
C GLU A 440 10.79 -33.88 -3.47
N THR A 441 10.43 -32.72 -4.05
CA THR A 441 11.02 -31.42 -3.69
C THR A 441 10.68 -31.07 -2.25
N VAL A 442 9.41 -31.18 -1.87
CA VAL A 442 8.94 -30.90 -0.50
C VAL A 442 9.58 -31.85 0.52
N ALA A 443 9.67 -33.14 0.18
CA ALA A 443 10.28 -34.16 1.04
C ALA A 443 11.76 -33.89 1.38
N ARG A 444 12.51 -33.22 0.48
CA ARG A 444 13.93 -32.86 0.71
C ARG A 444 14.13 -31.67 1.65
N VAL A 445 13.12 -30.78 1.79
CA VAL A 445 13.21 -29.59 2.66
C VAL A 445 12.91 -29.94 4.12
N VAL A 446 12.19 -31.03 4.40
CA VAL A 446 11.75 -31.41 5.77
C VAL A 446 12.87 -31.40 6.82
N PRO A 447 14.08 -31.95 6.58
CA PRO A 447 15.16 -31.91 7.58
C PRO A 447 15.74 -30.51 7.84
N ALA A 448 15.59 -29.58 6.89
CA ALA A 448 16.04 -28.20 7.02
C ALA A 448 15.02 -27.32 7.80
N MET A 449 13.76 -27.78 7.94
CA MET A 449 12.71 -27.05 8.65
C MET A 449 12.97 -26.93 10.16
N ASP A 450 13.70 -27.87 10.77
CA ASP A 450 14.01 -27.85 12.21
C ASP A 450 15.12 -26.85 12.57
N ALA A 451 15.86 -26.36 11.57
CA ALA A 451 16.79 -25.24 11.71
C ALA A 451 16.09 -23.86 11.63
N VAL A 452 14.82 -23.81 11.20
CA VAL A 452 14.01 -22.59 11.17
C VAL A 452 13.36 -22.40 12.53
N VAL A 453 13.41 -21.17 13.05
CA VAL A 453 12.92 -20.83 14.38
C VAL A 453 11.98 -19.64 14.34
N LYS A 454 11.05 -19.61 15.28
CA LYS A 454 10.20 -18.43 15.50
C LYS A 454 10.92 -17.46 16.44
N VAL A 455 11.16 -16.25 15.97
CA VAL A 455 11.72 -15.13 16.74
C VAL A 455 10.58 -14.39 17.40
N PHE A 456 10.76 -14.01 18.67
CA PHE A 456 9.89 -13.13 19.43
C PHE A 456 10.72 -11.95 19.93
N CYS A 457 10.37 -10.72 19.54
CA CYS A 457 11.05 -9.51 20.00
C CYS A 457 10.09 -8.62 20.79
N VAL A 458 10.60 -8.04 21.88
CA VAL A 458 9.91 -7.03 22.69
C VAL A 458 10.56 -5.67 22.42
N HIS A 459 9.85 -4.79 21.74
CA HIS A 459 10.37 -3.51 21.23
C HIS A 459 10.08 -2.37 22.22
N THR A 460 10.98 -1.40 22.32
CA THR A 460 10.77 -0.15 23.09
C THR A 460 11.46 1.01 22.39
N GLU A 461 10.81 1.47 21.32
CA GLU A 461 11.26 2.58 20.48
C GLU A 461 11.44 3.88 21.29
N PRO A 462 12.41 4.75 20.94
CA PRO A 462 12.34 6.15 21.32
C PRO A 462 11.10 6.82 20.71
N ASN A 463 10.52 7.77 21.43
CA ASN A 463 9.61 8.74 20.84
C ASN A 463 10.47 9.85 20.23
N PHE A 464 10.51 10.03 18.90
CA PHE A 464 11.37 11.06 18.29
C PHE A 464 10.79 12.47 18.46
N SER A 465 9.47 12.59 18.58
CA SER A 465 8.74 13.84 18.86
C SER A 465 8.95 14.33 20.30
N LEU A 466 9.14 13.39 21.24
CA LEU A 466 9.43 13.67 22.66
C LEU A 466 10.68 12.86 23.05
N PRO A 467 11.89 13.28 22.63
CA PRO A 467 13.12 12.45 22.63
C PRO A 467 13.61 11.96 24.01
N TRP A 468 13.10 12.55 25.10
CA TRP A 468 13.29 12.07 26.47
C TRP A 468 12.41 10.85 26.84
N GLN A 469 11.48 10.43 25.98
CA GLN A 469 10.52 9.37 26.23
C GLN A 469 10.77 8.11 25.36
N ARG A 470 10.19 6.99 25.80
CA ARG A 470 10.00 5.78 25.00
C ARG A 470 8.53 5.62 24.66
N LYS A 471 8.24 5.05 23.48
CA LYS A 471 6.89 4.62 23.12
C LYS A 471 6.45 3.44 23.99
N ARG A 472 5.15 3.16 24.03
CA ARG A 472 4.60 1.98 24.73
C ARG A 472 5.25 0.70 24.18
N GLN A 473 5.75 -0.14 25.10
CA GLN A 473 6.32 -1.44 24.77
C GLN A 473 5.30 -2.33 24.05
N TYR A 474 5.73 -3.02 22.99
CA TYR A 474 4.95 -4.03 22.28
C TYR A 474 5.81 -5.25 21.94
N SER A 475 5.17 -6.34 21.52
CA SER A 475 5.85 -7.56 21.07
C SER A 475 5.52 -7.85 19.61
N SER A 476 6.51 -8.32 18.86
CA SER A 476 6.34 -8.86 17.51
C SER A 476 6.74 -10.34 17.47
N SER A 477 6.44 -11.02 16.36
CA SER A 477 7.05 -12.30 16.05
C SER A 477 7.37 -12.41 14.56
N SER A 478 8.54 -12.95 14.26
CA SER A 478 9.04 -13.16 12.91
C SER A 478 9.80 -14.48 12.82
N SER A 479 10.53 -14.69 11.72
CA SER A 479 11.29 -15.90 11.45
C SER A 479 12.79 -15.67 11.59
N GLY A 480 13.51 -16.75 11.86
CA GLY A 480 14.96 -16.80 11.80
C GLY A 480 15.42 -18.22 11.50
N PHE A 481 16.73 -18.41 11.30
CA PHE A 481 17.29 -19.74 11.09
C PHE A 481 18.70 -19.90 11.66
N ILE A 482 19.01 -21.13 12.04
CA ILE A 482 20.29 -21.55 12.63
C ILE A 482 21.35 -21.75 11.54
N ILE A 483 22.51 -21.17 11.76
CA ILE A 483 23.71 -21.29 10.92
C ILE A 483 24.90 -21.83 11.75
N GLY A 484 26.02 -22.11 11.08
CA GLY A 484 27.23 -22.61 11.73
C GLY A 484 27.76 -21.70 12.86
N GLY A 485 28.42 -22.31 13.85
CA GLY A 485 29.10 -21.58 14.92
C GLY A 485 28.20 -21.06 16.06
N LYS A 486 27.09 -21.72 16.35
CA LYS A 486 26.07 -21.31 17.37
C LYS A 486 25.54 -19.89 17.13
N ARG A 487 25.12 -19.60 15.90
CA ARG A 487 24.52 -18.32 15.51
C ARG A 487 23.20 -18.54 14.79
N LEU A 488 22.36 -17.51 14.80
CA LEU A 488 21.14 -17.45 14.01
C LEU A 488 21.13 -16.17 13.16
N LEU A 489 20.41 -16.20 12.05
CA LEU A 489 20.09 -15.01 11.26
C LEU A 489 18.59 -14.73 11.31
N THR A 490 18.25 -13.44 11.22
CA THR A 490 16.90 -12.88 11.04
C THR A 490 17.05 -11.49 10.41
N ASN A 491 15.96 -10.75 10.17
CA ASN A 491 16.05 -9.37 9.69
C ASN A 491 16.48 -8.39 10.80
N ALA A 492 16.99 -7.22 10.42
CA ALA A 492 17.31 -6.15 11.36
C ALA A 492 16.03 -5.56 11.98
N HIS A 493 15.01 -5.29 11.17
CA HIS A 493 13.72 -4.75 11.66
C HIS A 493 13.03 -5.71 12.64
N SER A 494 13.23 -7.02 12.49
CA SER A 494 12.70 -8.04 13.40
C SER A 494 13.20 -7.94 14.84
N VAL A 495 14.32 -7.23 15.06
CA VAL A 495 14.90 -6.98 16.40
C VAL A 495 15.26 -5.51 16.62
N GLU A 496 14.64 -4.57 15.89
CA GLU A 496 14.93 -3.15 16.10
C GLU A 496 14.43 -2.65 17.46
N HIS A 497 15.21 -1.80 18.12
CA HIS A 497 14.88 -1.28 19.46
C HIS A 497 14.52 -2.37 20.50
N HIS A 498 15.16 -3.55 20.39
CA HIS A 498 14.90 -4.70 21.27
C HIS A 498 15.20 -4.40 22.74
N THR A 499 14.33 -4.87 23.62
CA THR A 499 14.56 -4.98 25.07
C THR A 499 14.72 -6.43 25.52
N GLN A 500 14.09 -7.35 24.79
CA GLN A 500 14.24 -8.79 24.98
C GLN A 500 14.00 -9.49 23.63
N VAL A 501 14.86 -10.45 23.28
CA VAL A 501 14.67 -11.34 22.13
C VAL A 501 14.61 -12.77 22.65
N LYS A 502 13.69 -13.57 22.12
CA LYS A 502 13.53 -15.00 22.41
C LYS A 502 13.38 -15.78 21.10
N VAL A 503 13.78 -17.04 21.11
CA VAL A 503 13.61 -17.95 19.96
C VAL A 503 12.97 -19.27 20.39
N LYS A 504 12.18 -19.87 19.49
CA LYS A 504 11.48 -21.14 19.70
C LYS A 504 11.78 -22.09 18.55
N LYS A 505 12.28 -23.29 18.86
CA LYS A 505 12.49 -24.37 17.87
C LYS A 505 11.16 -24.93 17.37
N ARG A 506 11.13 -25.41 16.13
CA ARG A 506 10.05 -26.27 15.63
C ARG A 506 9.88 -27.49 16.56
N GLY A 507 8.64 -27.85 16.89
CA GLY A 507 8.31 -29.00 17.74
C GLY A 507 8.57 -28.82 19.25
N SER A 508 9.27 -27.77 19.68
CA SER A 508 9.39 -27.39 21.09
C SER A 508 8.33 -26.36 21.47
N ASP A 509 7.89 -26.34 22.72
CA ASP A 509 7.08 -25.28 23.33
C ASP A 509 7.93 -24.10 23.83
N THR A 510 9.18 -24.41 24.21
CA THR A 510 10.08 -23.60 25.03
C THR A 510 10.70 -22.42 24.25
N LYS A 511 10.80 -21.27 24.93
CA LYS A 511 11.25 -19.99 24.38
C LYS A 511 12.57 -19.56 25.04
N TYR A 512 13.68 -19.93 24.42
CA TYR A 512 15.03 -19.66 24.88
C TYR A 512 15.37 -18.18 24.70
N LEU A 513 16.17 -17.62 25.62
CA LEU A 513 16.60 -16.22 25.55
C LEU A 513 17.71 -16.07 24.49
N ALA A 514 17.55 -15.10 23.59
CA ALA A 514 18.53 -14.81 22.54
C ALA A 514 19.23 -13.47 22.80
N THR A 515 20.52 -13.42 22.49
CA THR A 515 21.36 -12.21 22.52
C THR A 515 21.63 -11.75 21.09
N VAL A 516 21.48 -10.46 20.82
CA VAL A 516 21.83 -9.87 19.52
C VAL A 516 23.35 -9.63 19.48
N LEU A 517 24.02 -10.18 18.46
CA LEU A 517 25.46 -10.06 18.24
C LEU A 517 25.81 -8.87 17.33
N ALA A 518 25.01 -8.65 16.29
CA ALA A 518 25.17 -7.57 15.33
C ALA A 518 23.85 -7.22 14.63
N ILE A 519 23.69 -5.97 14.23
CA ILE A 519 22.58 -5.48 13.40
C ILE A 519 23.18 -4.68 12.24
N GLY A 520 22.91 -5.13 11.01
CA GLY A 520 23.19 -4.40 9.78
C GLY A 520 21.90 -3.84 9.20
N THR A 521 21.58 -2.57 9.50
CA THR A 521 20.33 -1.93 9.08
C THR A 521 20.29 -1.70 7.57
N GLU A 522 21.45 -1.37 6.98
CA GLU A 522 21.62 -1.06 5.56
C GLU A 522 21.38 -2.29 4.66
N CYS A 523 21.56 -3.51 5.18
CA CYS A 523 21.22 -4.77 4.51
C CYS A 523 20.03 -5.52 5.13
N ASP A 524 19.38 -4.95 6.15
CA ASP A 524 18.29 -5.55 6.93
C ASP A 524 18.58 -6.99 7.45
N ILE A 525 19.78 -7.21 8.03
CA ILE A 525 20.17 -8.48 8.67
C ILE A 525 20.51 -8.24 10.16
N ALA A 526 20.08 -9.14 11.05
CA ALA A 526 20.61 -9.25 12.39
C ALA A 526 21.16 -10.66 12.66
N MET A 527 22.24 -10.73 13.45
CA MET A 527 22.84 -11.97 13.93
C MET A 527 22.52 -12.16 15.41
N LEU A 528 22.03 -13.34 15.77
CA LEU A 528 21.68 -13.71 17.15
C LEU A 528 22.54 -14.89 17.64
N THR A 529 22.58 -15.10 18.94
CA THR A 529 23.01 -16.35 19.58
C THR A 529 22.15 -16.67 20.80
N VAL A 530 22.26 -17.89 21.31
CA VAL A 530 21.55 -18.42 22.49
C VAL A 530 22.59 -19.08 23.38
N SER A 531 22.64 -18.69 24.65
CA SER A 531 23.60 -19.20 25.64
C SER A 531 23.24 -20.57 26.21
N ASP A 532 22.00 -21.01 25.99
CA ASP A 532 21.49 -22.31 26.41
C ASP A 532 21.94 -23.39 25.41
N ASP A 533 22.52 -24.49 25.91
CA ASP A 533 22.99 -25.59 25.08
C ASP A 533 21.86 -26.51 24.61
N GLU A 534 20.76 -26.62 25.36
CA GLU A 534 19.57 -27.41 24.98
C GLU A 534 18.96 -26.89 23.67
N PHE A 535 19.06 -25.57 23.44
CA PHE A 535 18.65 -24.95 22.18
C PHE A 535 19.44 -25.49 20.97
N TRP A 536 20.72 -25.79 21.12
CA TRP A 536 21.56 -26.27 20.02
C TRP A 536 21.48 -27.79 19.81
N GLU A 537 20.93 -28.55 20.77
CA GLU A 537 20.77 -30.00 20.63
C GLU A 537 19.76 -30.39 19.53
N GLY A 538 20.12 -31.44 18.79
CA GLY A 538 19.28 -32.07 17.75
C GLY A 538 19.19 -31.34 16.41
N VAL A 539 19.71 -30.11 16.28
CA VAL A 539 19.55 -29.29 15.07
C VAL A 539 20.79 -29.29 14.19
N SER A 540 20.62 -29.53 12.89
CA SER A 540 21.66 -29.30 11.88
C SER A 540 21.58 -27.88 11.33
N PRO A 541 22.67 -27.09 11.30
CA PRO A 541 22.64 -25.73 10.75
C PRO A 541 22.45 -25.72 9.24
N LEU A 542 21.88 -24.63 8.71
CA LEU A 542 21.70 -24.46 7.28
C LEU A 542 23.03 -24.14 6.58
N GLU A 543 23.21 -24.74 5.40
CA GLU A 543 24.27 -24.39 4.46
C GLU A 543 23.75 -23.42 3.40
N PHE A 544 24.57 -22.43 3.05
CA PHE A 544 24.28 -21.47 2.00
C PHE A 544 24.50 -22.06 0.59
N GLY A 545 23.67 -21.65 -0.35
CA GLY A 545 23.82 -21.92 -1.78
C GLY A 545 24.43 -20.75 -2.55
N GLU A 546 24.77 -21.00 -3.80
CA GLU A 546 25.11 -19.94 -4.75
C GLU A 546 23.89 -19.05 -5.03
N LEU A 547 24.13 -17.81 -5.48
CA LEU A 547 23.08 -16.90 -5.95
C LEU A 547 22.32 -17.55 -7.12
N PRO A 548 21.00 -17.76 -7.06
CA PRO A 548 20.24 -18.49 -8.07
C PRO A 548 20.17 -17.76 -9.42
N ALA A 549 19.79 -18.47 -10.48
CA ALA A 549 19.47 -17.91 -11.79
C ALA A 549 17.99 -17.48 -11.89
N LEU A 550 17.62 -16.77 -12.96
CA LEU A 550 16.21 -16.50 -13.26
C LEU A 550 15.48 -17.83 -13.57
N GLN A 551 14.22 -17.93 -13.14
CA GLN A 551 13.37 -19.13 -13.20
C GLN A 551 13.81 -20.31 -12.30
N ASP A 552 14.89 -20.21 -11.52
CA ASP A 552 15.21 -21.21 -10.49
C ASP A 552 14.07 -21.31 -9.46
N ALA A 553 13.69 -22.55 -9.11
CA ALA A 553 12.68 -22.81 -8.10
C ALA A 553 13.16 -22.41 -6.69
N VAL A 554 12.30 -21.70 -5.95
CA VAL A 554 12.59 -21.19 -4.62
C VAL A 554 11.45 -21.49 -3.64
N THR A 555 11.81 -21.95 -2.45
CA THR A 555 10.88 -22.29 -1.36
C THR A 555 11.24 -21.48 -0.12
N VAL A 556 10.34 -20.62 0.34
CA VAL A 556 10.52 -19.81 1.55
C VAL A 556 9.83 -20.48 2.73
N VAL A 557 10.50 -20.53 3.87
CA VAL A 557 10.02 -21.19 5.08
C VAL A 557 10.06 -20.21 6.26
N GLY A 558 8.98 -20.12 7.05
CA GLY A 558 8.88 -19.18 8.16
C GLY A 558 7.67 -19.41 9.05
N TYR A 559 7.34 -18.42 9.89
CA TYR A 559 6.24 -18.43 10.85
C TYR A 559 5.35 -17.19 10.64
N PRO A 560 4.11 -17.33 10.13
CA PRO A 560 3.25 -16.19 9.85
C PRO A 560 2.74 -15.54 11.15
N ILE A 561 2.39 -14.26 11.09
CA ILE A 561 1.76 -13.56 12.24
C ILE A 561 0.53 -14.34 12.73
N GLY A 562 0.44 -14.50 14.06
CA GLY A 562 -0.65 -15.22 14.73
C GLY A 562 -0.49 -16.75 14.80
N GLY A 563 0.29 -17.37 13.91
CA GLY A 563 0.50 -18.83 13.88
C GLY A 563 1.79 -19.27 14.58
N ASP A 564 1.74 -20.29 15.44
CA ASP A 564 2.95 -20.96 15.99
C ASP A 564 3.39 -22.18 15.15
N THR A 565 2.66 -22.48 14.07
CA THR A 565 3.01 -23.48 13.05
C THR A 565 3.93 -22.89 11.97
N ILE A 566 4.75 -23.75 11.36
CA ILE A 566 5.61 -23.36 10.24
C ILE A 566 4.78 -23.24 8.95
N SER A 567 5.07 -22.21 8.16
CA SER A 567 4.50 -21.94 6.84
C SER A 567 5.58 -22.12 5.77
N VAL A 568 5.14 -22.57 4.59
CA VAL A 568 5.99 -22.78 3.42
C VAL A 568 5.29 -22.14 2.22
N THR A 569 5.95 -21.18 1.57
CA THR A 569 5.54 -20.65 0.27
C THR A 569 6.57 -21.06 -0.78
N SER A 570 6.19 -21.13 -2.05
CA SER A 570 7.08 -21.55 -3.14
C SER A 570 6.72 -20.89 -4.44
N GLY A 571 7.72 -20.75 -5.31
CA GLY A 571 7.65 -20.04 -6.58
C GLY A 571 8.98 -20.15 -7.32
N VAL A 572 9.31 -19.15 -8.14
CA VAL A 572 10.57 -19.03 -8.87
C VAL A 572 11.22 -17.66 -8.67
N VAL A 573 12.51 -17.58 -9.01
CA VAL A 573 13.24 -16.31 -9.10
C VAL A 573 12.78 -15.53 -10.33
N SER A 574 12.08 -14.41 -10.11
CA SER A 574 11.50 -13.56 -11.16
C SER A 574 12.48 -12.52 -11.70
N ARG A 575 13.38 -12.00 -10.84
CA ARG A 575 14.36 -10.96 -11.21
C ARG A 575 15.54 -10.91 -10.24
N MET A 576 16.68 -10.42 -10.71
CA MET A 576 17.77 -9.91 -9.87
C MET A 576 17.97 -8.42 -10.19
N GLU A 577 17.98 -7.55 -9.18
CA GLU A 577 18.18 -6.10 -9.35
C GLU A 577 18.89 -5.46 -8.16
N ILE A 578 19.37 -4.23 -8.34
CA ILE A 578 19.80 -3.39 -7.22
C ILE A 578 18.56 -2.66 -6.70
N LEU A 579 18.27 -2.81 -5.41
CA LEU A 579 17.11 -2.22 -4.76
C LEU A 579 17.52 -1.49 -3.48
N SER A 580 16.74 -0.47 -3.10
CA SER A 580 16.92 0.28 -1.85
C SER A 580 16.31 -0.51 -0.69
N TYR A 581 17.15 -0.95 0.25
CA TYR A 581 16.72 -1.75 1.40
C TYR A 581 15.95 -0.91 2.41
N ALA A 582 14.84 -1.46 2.91
CA ALA A 582 13.76 -0.70 3.54
C ALA A 582 14.19 0.17 4.74
N HIS A 583 14.99 -0.38 5.65
CA HIS A 583 15.26 0.23 6.95
C HIS A 583 16.57 1.06 6.99
N GLY A 584 17.46 0.89 6.01
CA GLY A 584 18.74 1.61 5.92
C GLY A 584 18.99 2.33 4.60
N SER A 585 17.99 2.39 3.71
CA SER A 585 17.96 3.19 2.47
C SER A 585 19.18 3.08 1.55
N THR A 586 19.87 1.94 1.59
CA THR A 586 21.09 1.66 0.83
C THR A 586 20.77 0.74 -0.33
N GLU A 587 21.37 1.02 -1.50
CA GLU A 587 21.18 0.25 -2.72
C GLU A 587 22.10 -0.98 -2.77
N LEU A 588 21.52 -2.17 -2.62
CA LEU A 588 22.23 -3.45 -2.61
C LEU A 588 21.55 -4.46 -3.55
N LEU A 589 22.24 -5.56 -3.88
CA LEU A 589 21.64 -6.66 -4.62
C LEU A 589 20.46 -7.26 -3.86
N GLY A 590 19.33 -7.43 -4.54
CA GLY A 590 18.20 -8.23 -4.09
C GLY A 590 17.68 -9.13 -5.19
N VAL A 591 16.98 -10.19 -4.79
CA VAL A 591 16.39 -11.16 -5.72
C VAL A 591 14.88 -11.13 -5.51
N GLN A 592 14.14 -10.81 -6.57
CA GLN A 592 12.69 -10.83 -6.60
C GLN A 592 12.20 -12.26 -6.87
N ILE A 593 11.17 -12.69 -6.15
CA ILE A 593 10.52 -14.00 -6.31
C ILE A 593 9.00 -13.80 -6.42
N ASP A 594 8.29 -14.73 -7.04
CA ASP A 594 6.81 -14.69 -7.12
C ASP A 594 6.12 -15.43 -5.96
N ALA A 595 6.87 -16.10 -5.10
CA ALA A 595 6.34 -16.67 -3.85
C ALA A 595 5.92 -15.56 -2.88
N ALA A 596 4.68 -15.63 -2.37
CA ALA A 596 4.15 -14.66 -1.41
C ALA A 596 4.99 -14.62 -0.11
N ILE A 597 5.38 -13.40 0.28
CA ILE A 597 6.03 -13.08 1.56
C ILE A 597 5.04 -12.34 2.45
N ASN A 598 4.46 -13.06 3.41
CA ASN A 598 3.58 -12.49 4.42
C ASN A 598 4.38 -12.07 5.66
N SER A 599 3.93 -11.02 6.35
CA SER A 599 4.51 -10.59 7.62
C SER A 599 4.60 -11.74 8.62
N GLY A 600 5.77 -11.89 9.26
CA GLY A 600 6.12 -13.05 10.07
C GLY A 600 7.10 -14.01 9.36
N ASN A 601 6.91 -14.29 8.07
CA ASN A 601 7.85 -15.13 7.30
C ASN A 601 9.19 -14.39 7.01
N SER A 602 9.20 -13.06 7.09
CA SER A 602 10.41 -12.23 7.07
C SER A 602 11.44 -12.71 8.10
N GLY A 603 12.70 -12.75 7.71
CA GLY A 603 13.82 -13.29 8.48
C GLY A 603 14.02 -14.81 8.31
N GLY A 604 13.06 -15.50 7.71
CA GLY A 604 13.14 -16.93 7.39
C GLY A 604 14.01 -17.22 6.14
N PRO A 605 14.53 -18.44 5.99
CA PRO A 605 15.35 -18.81 4.85
C PRO A 605 14.53 -19.06 3.59
N ALA A 606 15.13 -18.71 2.44
CA ALA A 606 14.72 -19.13 1.11
C ALA A 606 15.65 -20.26 0.64
N PHE A 607 15.08 -21.37 0.18
CA PHE A 607 15.79 -22.57 -0.27
C PHE A 607 15.70 -22.77 -1.78
N ASN A 608 16.72 -23.40 -2.37
CA ASN A 608 16.65 -23.96 -3.72
C ASN A 608 16.21 -25.45 -3.72
N ASP A 609 16.09 -26.02 -4.92
CA ASP A 609 15.79 -27.44 -5.21
C ASP A 609 16.69 -28.47 -4.50
N LYS A 610 17.90 -28.04 -4.09
CA LYS A 610 18.91 -28.86 -3.39
C LYS A 610 18.87 -28.68 -1.86
N GLY A 611 17.91 -27.90 -1.34
CA GLY A 611 17.77 -27.63 0.10
C GLY A 611 18.86 -26.72 0.68
N LYS A 612 19.56 -25.94 -0.15
CA LYS A 612 20.56 -24.94 0.31
C LYS A 612 19.91 -23.56 0.40
N CYS A 613 20.29 -22.79 1.42
CA CYS A 613 19.75 -21.45 1.67
C CYS A 613 20.31 -20.44 0.65
N VAL A 614 19.46 -19.90 -0.23
CA VAL A 614 19.81 -18.92 -1.26
C VAL A 614 19.55 -17.46 -0.84
N GLY A 615 18.83 -17.24 0.26
CA GLY A 615 18.64 -15.91 0.82
C GLY A 615 17.80 -15.87 2.11
N ILE A 616 17.65 -14.67 2.69
CA ILE A 616 16.71 -14.37 3.78
C ILE A 616 15.46 -13.70 3.18
N ALA A 617 14.26 -14.19 3.47
CA ALA A 617 13.02 -13.53 3.08
C ALA A 617 12.87 -12.15 3.74
N PHE A 618 12.49 -11.13 2.96
CA PHE A 618 12.17 -9.80 3.47
C PHE A 618 11.11 -9.10 2.62
N GLN A 619 10.58 -7.98 3.12
CA GLN A 619 9.55 -7.17 2.46
C GLN A 619 10.16 -5.83 2.01
N SER A 620 9.88 -5.41 0.78
CA SER A 620 10.37 -4.15 0.20
C SER A 620 9.33 -3.03 0.35
N LEU A 621 9.78 -1.79 0.59
CA LEU A 621 8.89 -0.64 0.88
C LEU A 621 7.84 -0.35 -0.20
N LYS A 622 8.16 -0.61 -1.47
CA LYS A 622 7.43 -0.04 -2.61
C LYS A 622 6.16 -0.80 -3.01
N HIS A 623 5.81 -1.85 -2.26
CA HIS A 623 4.86 -2.87 -2.70
C HIS A 623 3.96 -3.38 -1.55
N GLU A 624 3.48 -2.51 -0.65
CA GLU A 624 2.40 -2.90 0.29
C GLU A 624 1.12 -3.33 -0.47
N ASP A 625 0.91 -2.81 -1.70
CA ASP A 625 -0.28 -3.07 -2.54
C ASP A 625 -0.11 -4.15 -3.63
N VAL A 626 1.04 -4.82 -3.76
CA VAL A 626 1.30 -5.76 -4.88
C VAL A 626 1.43 -7.20 -4.40
N GLU A 627 0.38 -7.99 -4.64
CA GLU A 627 0.36 -9.41 -4.34
C GLU A 627 1.38 -10.20 -5.19
N ASN A 628 1.95 -11.28 -4.61
CA ASN A 628 2.91 -12.18 -5.26
C ASN A 628 4.20 -11.51 -5.77
N ILE A 629 4.68 -10.46 -5.09
CA ILE A 629 6.06 -9.96 -5.23
C ILE A 629 6.77 -10.11 -3.88
N GLY A 630 7.56 -11.18 -3.75
CA GLY A 630 8.50 -11.40 -2.67
C GLY A 630 9.90 -10.88 -3.00
N TYR A 631 10.71 -10.62 -1.98
CA TYR A 631 12.14 -10.36 -2.13
C TYR A 631 12.96 -11.21 -1.15
N ILE A 632 14.17 -11.60 -1.56
CA ILE A 632 15.14 -12.27 -0.70
C ILE A 632 16.48 -11.54 -0.69
N ILE A 633 17.07 -11.41 0.50
CA ILE A 633 18.42 -10.90 0.75
C ILE A 633 19.39 -12.03 0.37
N PRO A 634 20.15 -11.92 -0.74
CA PRO A 634 20.80 -13.09 -1.31
C PRO A 634 22.14 -13.41 -0.63
N THR A 635 22.62 -14.64 -0.80
CA THR A 635 23.86 -15.12 -0.14
C THR A 635 25.09 -14.23 -0.29
N PRO A 636 25.36 -13.49 -1.39
CA PRO A 636 26.49 -12.55 -1.43
C PRO A 636 26.39 -11.42 -0.39
N VAL A 637 25.18 -10.93 -0.10
CA VAL A 637 24.93 -9.88 0.91
C VAL A 637 25.01 -10.47 2.33
N ILE A 638 24.48 -11.68 2.53
CA ILE A 638 24.59 -12.40 3.82
C ILE A 638 26.06 -12.68 4.16
N MET A 639 26.83 -13.22 3.22
CA MET A 639 28.24 -13.56 3.44
C MET A 639 29.11 -12.32 3.64
N HIS A 640 28.80 -11.20 2.99
CA HIS A 640 29.46 -9.91 3.27
C HIS A 640 29.24 -9.50 4.73
N PHE A 641 27.98 -9.47 5.19
CA PHE A 641 27.64 -9.14 6.58
C PHE A 641 28.30 -10.08 7.61
N ILE A 642 28.35 -11.39 7.33
CA ILE A 642 29.03 -12.37 8.20
C ILE A 642 30.53 -12.09 8.26
N HIS A 643 31.21 -11.97 7.12
CA HIS A 643 32.66 -11.77 7.09
C HIS A 643 33.08 -10.39 7.64
N ASP A 644 32.27 -9.35 7.45
CA ASP A 644 32.48 -8.03 8.06
C ASP A 644 32.47 -8.13 9.59
N TYR A 645 31.46 -8.77 10.16
CA TYR A 645 31.37 -9.01 11.59
C TYR A 645 32.53 -9.89 12.12
N GLU A 646 32.87 -10.99 11.44
CA GLU A 646 33.96 -11.87 11.85
C GLU A 646 35.35 -11.22 11.79
N LYS A 647 35.57 -10.33 10.82
CA LYS A 647 36.84 -9.60 10.64
C LYS A 647 37.00 -8.46 11.64
N ASN A 648 35.92 -7.76 11.97
CA ASN A 648 35.96 -6.49 12.70
C ASN A 648 35.40 -6.57 14.13
N GLY A 649 34.73 -7.67 14.51
CA GLY A 649 34.02 -7.83 15.79
C GLY A 649 32.72 -7.01 15.90
N ALA A 650 32.41 -6.21 14.88
CA ALA A 650 31.25 -5.36 14.75
C ALA A 650 30.96 -5.13 13.26
N TYR A 651 29.71 -4.82 12.93
CA TYR A 651 29.32 -4.47 11.56
C TYR A 651 29.80 -3.05 11.19
N THR A 652 30.55 -2.93 10.09
CA THR A 652 31.13 -1.66 9.60
C THR A 652 30.34 -1.03 8.46
N GLY A 653 29.55 -1.82 7.73
CA GLY A 653 28.61 -1.34 6.71
C GLY A 653 29.12 -1.39 5.28
N PHE A 654 28.18 -1.23 4.35
CA PHE A 654 28.43 -1.29 2.92
C PHE A 654 29.04 0.04 2.43
N PRO A 655 30.16 -0.01 1.69
CA PRO A 655 30.74 1.18 1.09
C PRO A 655 29.92 1.65 -0.11
N ILE A 656 30.00 2.95 -0.39
CA ILE A 656 29.54 3.56 -1.65
C ILE A 656 30.71 4.25 -2.37
N LEU A 657 30.43 4.69 -3.60
CA LEU A 657 31.16 5.74 -4.28
C LEU A 657 30.22 6.96 -4.23
N GLY A 658 30.59 8.00 -3.47
CA GLY A 658 29.79 9.18 -3.14
C GLY A 658 29.61 10.14 -4.32
N VAL A 659 29.09 9.64 -5.45
CA VAL A 659 28.93 10.40 -6.68
C VAL A 659 27.50 10.30 -7.22
N GLU A 660 26.86 11.44 -7.42
CA GLU A 660 25.69 11.54 -8.28
C GLU A 660 26.14 11.53 -9.74
N TRP A 661 25.51 10.72 -10.58
CA TRP A 661 25.91 10.55 -11.98
C TRP A 661 24.76 10.77 -12.98
N GLN A 662 25.10 10.76 -14.27
CA GLN A 662 24.20 10.94 -15.40
C GLN A 662 24.56 9.96 -16.52
N LYS A 663 23.51 9.38 -17.14
CA LYS A 663 23.62 8.55 -18.35
C LYS A 663 24.21 9.31 -19.54
N MET A 664 25.05 8.63 -20.33
CA MET A 664 25.71 9.15 -21.53
C MET A 664 25.13 8.56 -22.83
N GLU A 665 23.86 8.16 -22.82
CA GLU A 665 23.18 7.53 -23.96
C GLU A 665 23.12 8.44 -25.21
N ASN A 666 22.93 9.75 -25.00
CA ASN A 666 22.90 10.74 -26.08
C ASN A 666 24.30 10.89 -26.75
N PRO A 667 24.40 10.81 -28.09
CA PRO A 667 25.69 10.84 -28.78
C PRO A 667 26.35 12.22 -28.82
N ASP A 668 25.59 13.31 -28.78
CA ASP A 668 26.12 14.68 -28.75
C ASP A 668 26.70 15.02 -27.39
N LEU A 669 26.11 14.51 -26.31
CA LEU A 669 26.65 14.59 -24.95
C LEU A 669 27.99 13.83 -24.80
N ARG A 670 28.17 12.71 -25.52
CA ARG A 670 29.49 12.03 -25.61
C ARG A 670 30.49 12.86 -26.42
N ARG A 671 30.09 13.36 -27.60
CA ARG A 671 30.94 14.22 -28.44
C ARG A 671 31.40 15.49 -27.73
N SER A 672 30.54 16.15 -26.96
CA SER A 672 30.85 17.44 -26.32
C SER A 672 31.84 17.34 -25.16
N VAL A 673 32.02 16.16 -24.55
CA VAL A 673 33.08 15.88 -23.56
C VAL A 673 34.33 15.21 -24.18
N GLY A 674 34.37 15.11 -25.51
CA GLY A 674 35.49 14.53 -26.27
C GLY A 674 35.66 13.01 -26.08
N MET A 675 34.57 12.31 -25.82
CA MET A 675 34.53 10.85 -25.64
C MET A 675 34.57 10.14 -26.99
N ALA A 676 35.44 9.15 -27.12
CA ALA A 676 35.65 8.41 -28.38
C ALA A 676 34.44 7.51 -28.73
N PRO A 677 34.25 7.10 -30.00
CA PRO A 677 33.05 6.37 -30.44
C PRO A 677 32.85 4.99 -29.80
N ASP A 678 33.95 4.36 -29.37
CA ASP A 678 34.05 3.07 -28.69
C ASP A 678 33.88 3.17 -27.16
N GLN A 679 34.27 4.31 -26.57
CA GLN A 679 34.18 4.58 -25.14
C GLN A 679 32.72 4.63 -24.64
N LYS A 680 32.54 4.19 -23.40
CA LYS A 680 31.26 4.15 -22.67
C LYS A 680 31.49 4.55 -21.22
N GLY A 681 30.45 5.03 -20.53
CA GLY A 681 30.57 5.43 -19.13
C GLY A 681 29.45 6.35 -18.64
N VAL A 682 29.57 6.84 -17.40
CA VAL A 682 28.59 7.76 -16.78
C VAL A 682 29.26 9.05 -16.30
N ARG A 683 28.60 10.20 -16.52
CA ARG A 683 29.15 11.52 -16.15
C ARG A 683 28.80 11.88 -14.72
N ILE A 684 29.79 12.27 -13.91
CA ILE A 684 29.59 12.78 -12.55
C ILE A 684 28.85 14.13 -12.61
N ARG A 685 27.73 14.26 -11.88
CA ARG A 685 26.98 15.50 -11.67
C ARG A 685 27.47 16.23 -10.42
N ARG A 686 27.56 15.53 -9.29
CA ARG A 686 27.96 16.04 -7.97
C ARG A 686 28.71 14.95 -7.19
N ILE A 687 29.52 15.34 -6.22
CA ILE A 687 30.30 14.44 -5.35
C ILE A 687 29.99 14.85 -3.91
N GLU A 688 29.77 13.87 -3.04
CA GLU A 688 29.62 14.05 -1.59
C GLU A 688 30.87 14.73 -1.00
N PRO A 689 30.78 15.93 -0.40
CA PRO A 689 31.95 16.64 0.13
C PRO A 689 32.73 15.81 1.17
N THR A 690 31.99 15.04 1.99
CA THR A 690 32.52 14.17 3.04
C THR A 690 33.15 12.86 2.55
N ALA A 691 33.03 12.51 1.27
CA ALA A 691 33.59 11.28 0.72
C ALA A 691 35.06 11.47 0.26
N PRO A 692 35.98 10.52 0.51
CA PRO A 692 37.41 10.65 0.17
C PRO A 692 37.72 11.02 -1.30
N GLU A 693 36.86 10.62 -2.21
CA GLU A 693 36.90 10.91 -3.63
C GLU A 693 36.63 12.37 -4.00
N SER A 694 36.06 13.20 -3.12
CA SER A 694 35.81 14.63 -3.37
C SER A 694 37.08 15.42 -3.64
N HIS A 695 38.23 14.92 -3.17
CA HIS A 695 39.56 15.49 -3.40
C HIS A 695 40.24 14.97 -4.69
N ILE A 696 39.63 14.02 -5.39
CA ILE A 696 40.26 13.21 -6.46
C ILE A 696 39.46 13.29 -7.77
N LEU A 697 38.17 12.92 -7.70
CA LEU A 697 37.20 13.01 -8.78
C LEU A 697 36.67 14.45 -8.90
N LYS A 698 36.08 14.79 -10.05
CA LYS A 698 35.52 16.12 -10.32
C LYS A 698 34.17 16.03 -11.02
N PRO A 699 33.25 16.98 -10.80
CA PRO A 699 32.05 17.12 -11.62
C PRO A 699 32.40 17.19 -13.11
N SER A 700 31.60 16.54 -13.94
CA SER A 700 31.81 16.29 -15.37
C SER A 700 32.95 15.35 -15.79
N ASP A 701 33.67 14.70 -14.86
CA ASP A 701 34.40 13.47 -15.19
C ASP A 701 33.42 12.41 -15.74
N VAL A 702 33.84 11.59 -16.71
CA VAL A 702 33.08 10.42 -17.16
C VAL A 702 33.74 9.14 -16.64
N ILE A 703 33.10 8.41 -15.74
CA ILE A 703 33.61 7.14 -15.22
C ILE A 703 33.45 6.07 -16.31
N LEU A 704 34.59 5.53 -16.76
CA LEU A 704 34.67 4.55 -17.86
C LEU A 704 34.69 3.10 -17.32
N SER A 705 35.43 2.84 -16.24
CA SER A 705 35.46 1.53 -15.60
C SER A 705 35.76 1.58 -14.10
N PHE A 706 35.35 0.52 -13.40
CA PHE A 706 35.57 0.30 -11.96
C PHE A 706 36.25 -1.06 -11.78
N ASP A 707 37.43 -1.08 -11.16
CA ASP A 707 38.32 -2.25 -11.05
C ASP A 707 38.58 -2.98 -12.38
N GLY A 708 38.60 -2.22 -13.49
CA GLY A 708 38.78 -2.74 -14.84
C GLY A 708 37.51 -3.29 -15.51
N VAL A 709 36.36 -3.24 -14.86
CA VAL A 709 35.06 -3.59 -15.46
C VAL A 709 34.44 -2.36 -16.12
N ASP A 710 34.25 -2.41 -17.44
CA ASP A 710 33.71 -1.30 -18.22
C ASP A 710 32.23 -1.00 -17.89
N ILE A 711 31.95 0.28 -17.66
CA ILE A 711 30.62 0.82 -17.37
C ILE A 711 29.97 1.28 -18.68
N ALA A 712 28.74 0.85 -18.94
CA ALA A 712 27.98 1.27 -20.10
C ALA A 712 27.31 2.65 -19.91
N ASN A 713 26.87 3.25 -21.01
CA ASN A 713 26.28 4.60 -21.05
C ASN A 713 24.99 4.76 -20.21
N ASP A 714 24.38 3.65 -19.81
CA ASP A 714 23.20 3.56 -18.95
C ASP A 714 23.54 3.38 -17.45
N GLY A 715 24.82 3.24 -17.09
CA GLY A 715 25.27 2.90 -15.74
C GLY A 715 25.37 1.41 -15.42
N THR A 716 25.18 0.53 -16.41
CA THR A 716 25.26 -0.92 -16.19
C THR A 716 26.66 -1.49 -16.44
N VAL A 717 27.00 -2.55 -15.72
CA VAL A 717 28.16 -3.44 -15.96
C VAL A 717 27.67 -4.83 -16.37
N SER A 718 28.56 -5.64 -16.94
CA SER A 718 28.28 -7.05 -17.25
C SER A 718 28.24 -7.86 -15.96
N PHE A 719 27.19 -8.67 -15.75
CA PHE A 719 26.95 -9.37 -14.49
C PHE A 719 27.15 -10.89 -14.60
N ARG A 720 26.35 -11.52 -15.47
CA ARG A 720 26.34 -12.97 -15.73
C ARG A 720 26.14 -13.22 -17.22
N HIS A 721 26.01 -14.48 -17.64
CA HIS A 721 25.80 -14.82 -19.05
C HIS A 721 24.50 -14.21 -19.59
N GLY A 722 24.61 -13.15 -20.40
CA GLY A 722 23.47 -12.41 -20.95
C GLY A 722 22.89 -11.31 -20.04
N GLU A 723 23.36 -11.20 -18.79
CA GLU A 723 22.80 -10.28 -17.79
C GLU A 723 23.67 -9.04 -17.55
N ARG A 724 23.02 -7.92 -17.19
CA ARG A 724 23.66 -6.66 -16.81
C ARG A 724 23.04 -6.11 -15.52
N ILE A 725 23.84 -5.45 -14.70
CA ILE A 725 23.43 -4.88 -13.40
C ILE A 725 24.00 -3.46 -13.23
N GLY A 726 23.42 -2.63 -12.37
CA GLY A 726 23.97 -1.30 -12.04
C GLY A 726 25.37 -1.40 -11.44
N PHE A 727 26.28 -0.48 -11.82
CA PHE A 727 27.69 -0.54 -11.38
C PHE A 727 27.90 -0.44 -9.85
N SER A 728 26.91 0.08 -9.12
CA SER A 728 26.84 0.08 -7.64
C SER A 728 26.96 -1.32 -7.03
N TYR A 729 26.66 -2.38 -7.79
CA TYR A 729 26.95 -3.76 -7.41
C TYR A 729 28.43 -3.99 -7.08
N LEU A 730 29.35 -3.56 -7.96
CA LEU A 730 30.79 -3.77 -7.80
C LEU A 730 31.35 -3.01 -6.60
N VAL A 731 30.71 -1.88 -6.26
CA VAL A 731 31.07 -1.05 -5.10
C VAL A 731 30.61 -1.73 -3.81
N SER A 732 29.33 -2.12 -3.74
CA SER A 732 28.72 -2.75 -2.55
C SER A 732 29.25 -4.15 -2.25
N GLN A 733 29.87 -4.84 -3.22
CA GLN A 733 30.61 -6.08 -2.96
C GLN A 733 31.90 -5.91 -2.14
N LYS A 734 32.44 -4.70 -2.01
CA LYS A 734 33.65 -4.41 -1.22
C LYS A 734 33.34 -4.10 0.24
N TYR A 735 34.34 -4.13 1.11
CA TYR A 735 34.21 -3.77 2.52
C TYR A 735 34.56 -2.30 2.74
N THR A 736 34.00 -1.70 3.79
CA THR A 736 34.33 -0.33 4.17
C THR A 736 35.83 -0.18 4.46
N GLY A 737 36.48 0.75 3.76
CA GLY A 737 37.91 0.99 3.83
C GLY A 737 38.78 0.22 2.84
N ASP A 738 38.21 -0.68 2.03
CA ASP A 738 38.88 -1.22 0.84
C ASP A 738 39.17 -0.10 -0.19
N LYS A 739 39.97 -0.42 -1.21
CA LYS A 739 40.21 0.50 -2.34
C LYS A 739 39.71 -0.06 -3.66
N ALA A 740 39.38 0.82 -4.60
CA ALA A 740 38.97 0.47 -5.96
C ALA A 740 39.69 1.34 -7.01
N LEU A 741 40.01 0.73 -8.15
CA LEU A 741 40.62 1.42 -9.29
C LEU A 741 39.52 2.02 -10.17
N VAL A 742 39.34 3.34 -10.10
CA VAL A 742 38.33 4.08 -10.87
C VAL A 742 38.99 4.78 -12.04
N LYS A 743 38.56 4.46 -13.26
CA LYS A 743 39.04 5.05 -14.51
C LYS A 743 38.06 6.13 -14.98
N VAL A 744 38.56 7.32 -15.26
CA VAL A 744 37.75 8.43 -15.76
C VAL A 744 38.31 9.08 -17.02
N LEU A 745 37.43 9.60 -17.87
CA LEU A 745 37.76 10.60 -18.88
C LEU A 745 37.60 12.00 -18.26
N ARG A 746 38.64 12.82 -18.31
CA ARG A 746 38.65 14.22 -17.85
C ARG A 746 39.35 15.07 -18.92
N ASN A 747 38.67 16.07 -19.47
CA ASN A 747 39.20 16.92 -20.55
C ASN A 747 39.76 16.12 -21.75
N SER A 748 39.09 15.02 -22.12
CA SER A 748 39.52 14.05 -23.14
C SER A 748 40.77 13.22 -22.82
N GLU A 749 41.38 13.39 -21.65
CA GLU A 749 42.47 12.54 -21.14
C GLU A 749 41.91 11.42 -20.25
N ILE A 750 42.52 10.23 -20.29
CA ILE A 750 42.15 9.11 -19.41
C ILE A 750 43.03 9.15 -18.16
N LEU A 751 42.39 9.17 -16.99
CA LEU A 751 43.02 9.14 -15.67
C LEU A 751 42.56 7.90 -14.90
N GLU A 752 43.45 7.33 -14.08
CA GLU A 752 43.14 6.22 -13.17
C GLU A 752 43.43 6.63 -11.73
N PHE A 753 42.51 6.34 -10.81
CA PHE A 753 42.61 6.69 -9.40
C PHE A 753 42.32 5.49 -8.50
N ASN A 754 43.12 5.28 -7.46
CA ASN A 754 42.94 4.20 -6.50
C ASN A 754 42.26 4.74 -5.22
N ILE A 755 40.93 4.76 -5.23
CA ILE A 755 40.07 5.45 -4.27
C ILE A 755 39.76 4.53 -3.08
N LYS A 756 39.89 5.03 -1.85
CA LYS A 756 39.46 4.32 -0.62
C LYS A 756 37.97 4.56 -0.39
N LEU A 757 37.18 3.50 -0.33
CA LEU A 757 35.72 3.57 -0.21
C LEU A 757 35.26 3.69 1.25
N ALA A 758 34.07 4.27 1.47
CA ALA A 758 33.47 4.50 2.78
C ALA A 758 31.93 4.39 2.75
N THR A 759 31.29 4.24 3.92
CA THR A 759 29.83 4.27 4.08
C THR A 759 29.26 5.66 3.77
N HIS A 760 28.03 5.73 3.26
CA HIS A 760 27.34 7.00 3.00
C HIS A 760 27.13 7.84 4.29
N LYS A 761 27.24 9.18 4.16
CA LYS A 761 27.01 10.16 5.22
C LYS A 761 25.99 11.19 4.76
N ARG A 762 24.70 10.92 5.02
CA ARG A 762 23.59 11.84 4.71
C ARG A 762 23.44 12.89 5.80
N LEU A 763 23.14 14.13 5.40
CA LEU A 763 22.82 15.23 6.32
C LEU A 763 21.58 14.92 7.19
N ILE A 764 20.58 14.26 6.61
CA ILE A 764 19.44 13.67 7.32
C ILE A 764 19.59 12.14 7.26
N PRO A 765 19.98 11.47 8.37
CA PRO A 765 20.23 10.03 8.37
C PRO A 765 18.93 9.21 8.28
N ALA A 766 18.98 8.12 7.52
CA ALA A 766 17.86 7.18 7.37
C ALA A 766 17.54 6.40 8.67
N HIS A 767 18.54 6.21 9.54
CA HIS A 767 18.42 5.52 10.82
C HIS A 767 19.53 6.00 11.77
N ILE A 768 19.27 5.99 13.09
CA ILE A 768 20.24 6.42 14.12
C ILE A 768 20.93 5.24 14.82
N LYS A 769 21.07 4.10 14.13
CA LYS A 769 21.75 2.87 14.59
C LYS A 769 21.37 2.43 16.02
N GLY A 770 20.07 2.47 16.32
CA GLY A 770 19.49 2.02 17.61
C GLY A 770 19.70 2.96 18.81
N LYS A 771 20.46 4.04 18.68
CA LYS A 771 20.67 5.05 19.74
C LYS A 771 19.37 5.75 20.14
N PRO A 772 19.28 6.38 21.33
CA PRO A 772 18.30 7.43 21.55
C PRO A 772 18.54 8.61 20.58
N PRO A 773 17.50 9.35 20.17
CA PRO A 773 17.66 10.62 19.47
C PRO A 773 18.25 11.68 20.40
N SER A 774 19.26 12.40 19.92
CA SER A 774 19.91 13.48 20.66
C SER A 774 18.98 14.70 20.77
N TYR A 775 18.92 15.33 21.94
CA TYR A 775 18.08 16.52 22.18
C TYR A 775 18.69 17.46 23.22
N TYR A 776 18.37 18.76 23.14
CA TYR A 776 18.77 19.80 24.09
C TYR A 776 17.60 20.76 24.37
N ILE A 777 17.43 21.23 25.60
CA ILE A 777 16.33 22.11 26.02
C ILE A 777 16.87 23.29 26.83
N ILE A 778 16.54 24.50 26.40
CA ILE A 778 16.81 25.77 27.10
C ILE A 778 15.54 26.64 27.03
N ALA A 779 15.09 27.17 28.16
CA ALA A 779 13.90 28.01 28.30
C ALA A 779 12.62 27.42 27.64
N GLY A 780 12.51 26.10 27.60
CA GLY A 780 11.41 25.38 26.96
C GLY A 780 11.55 25.11 25.45
N PHE A 781 12.51 25.74 24.75
CA PHE A 781 12.78 25.42 23.36
C PHE A 781 13.43 24.03 23.25
N VAL A 782 12.79 23.12 22.52
CA VAL A 782 13.28 21.76 22.29
C VAL A 782 14.08 21.71 21.00
N PHE A 783 15.39 21.55 21.09
CA PHE A 783 16.28 21.40 19.95
C PHE A 783 16.57 19.93 19.66
N ALA A 784 16.41 19.51 18.40
CA ALA A 784 16.61 18.13 17.95
C ALA A 784 17.33 18.08 16.58
N ALA A 785 17.98 16.96 16.30
CA ALA A 785 18.58 16.68 14.98
C ALA A 785 17.62 15.90 14.09
N VAL A 786 17.32 16.42 12.89
CA VAL A 786 16.36 15.79 11.97
C VAL A 786 16.94 14.51 11.37
N SER A 787 16.11 13.47 11.34
CA SER A 787 16.38 12.14 10.78
C SER A 787 15.10 11.59 10.13
N VAL A 788 15.20 10.57 9.27
CA VAL A 788 13.99 9.96 8.67
C VAL A 788 13.02 9.40 9.73
N PRO A 789 13.48 8.74 10.82
CA PRO A 789 12.58 8.33 11.91
C PRO A 789 11.95 9.50 12.68
N TYR A 790 12.62 10.65 12.75
CA TYR A 790 12.04 11.88 13.30
C TYR A 790 10.92 12.41 12.40
N LEU A 791 11.17 12.57 11.09
CA LEU A 791 10.14 13.00 10.13
C LEU A 791 8.93 12.06 10.13
N ARG A 792 9.16 10.74 10.24
CA ARG A 792 8.10 9.73 10.36
C ARG A 792 7.32 9.78 11.69
N SER A 793 7.92 10.32 12.75
CA SER A 793 7.26 10.53 14.05
C SER A 793 6.38 11.78 14.03
N GLU A 794 6.86 12.86 13.39
CA GLU A 794 6.13 14.13 13.27
C GLU A 794 5.00 14.08 12.23
N TYR A 795 5.24 13.44 11.08
CA TYR A 795 4.39 13.52 9.88
C TYR A 795 3.84 12.16 9.40
N GLY A 796 3.97 11.11 10.21
CA GLY A 796 3.40 9.78 9.92
C GLY A 796 4.11 9.01 8.80
N LYS A 797 3.40 8.08 8.14
CA LYS A 797 3.95 7.31 7.00
C LYS A 797 4.30 8.23 5.82
N ASP A 798 3.44 9.19 5.53
CA ASP A 798 3.43 10.03 4.33
C ASP A 798 4.28 11.31 4.49
N TYR A 799 5.30 11.26 5.36
CA TYR A 799 6.21 12.37 5.65
C TYR A 799 6.89 12.93 4.39
N GLU A 800 7.04 12.13 3.32
CA GLU A 800 7.61 12.56 2.03
C GLU A 800 6.71 13.56 1.26
N PHE A 801 5.46 13.73 1.69
CA PHE A 801 4.49 14.69 1.14
C PHE A 801 4.06 15.74 2.18
N ASP A 802 3.86 15.34 3.44
CA ASP A 802 3.28 16.20 4.48
C ASP A 802 4.32 17.01 5.29
N ALA A 803 5.61 16.63 5.27
CA ALA A 803 6.64 17.39 5.98
C ALA A 803 6.92 18.75 5.31
N PRO A 804 7.39 19.77 6.06
CA PRO A 804 7.73 21.08 5.51
C PRO A 804 8.68 21.00 4.31
N VAL A 805 8.31 21.65 3.21
CA VAL A 805 9.05 21.62 1.92
C VAL A 805 10.54 21.96 2.09
N LYS A 806 10.89 22.82 3.06
CA LYS A 806 12.28 23.17 3.41
C LYS A 806 13.09 22.03 4.03
N LEU A 807 12.44 21.12 4.75
CA LEU A 807 13.07 19.90 5.29
C LEU A 807 13.11 18.81 4.21
N LEU A 808 12.09 18.70 3.36
CA LEU A 808 12.05 17.77 2.23
C LEU A 808 13.11 18.07 1.17
N ASP A 809 13.30 19.34 0.80
CA ASP A 809 14.38 19.78 -0.08
C ASP A 809 15.76 19.35 0.46
N LYS A 810 15.98 19.47 1.77
CA LYS A 810 17.22 19.04 2.42
C LYS A 810 17.33 17.51 2.57
N LEU A 811 16.22 16.78 2.74
CA LEU A 811 16.19 15.31 2.73
C LEU A 811 16.56 14.73 1.36
N LEU A 812 16.04 15.34 0.29
CA LEU A 812 16.14 14.81 -1.07
C LEU A 812 17.37 15.32 -1.83
N HIS A 813 17.88 16.51 -1.50
CA HIS A 813 18.86 17.22 -2.34
C HIS A 813 20.09 17.78 -1.60
N ALA A 814 20.08 17.93 -0.26
CA ALA A 814 21.28 18.38 0.45
C ALA A 814 22.29 17.23 0.69
N MET A 815 23.57 17.53 0.52
CA MET A 815 24.69 16.70 0.96
C MET A 815 25.23 17.28 2.26
N ALA A 816 25.98 16.48 3.04
CA ALA A 816 26.71 16.99 4.18
C ALA A 816 28.02 17.65 3.71
N GLU A 817 28.26 18.91 4.08
CA GLU A 817 29.51 19.63 3.79
C GLU A 817 30.61 19.25 4.81
N SER A 818 30.24 18.73 5.98
CA SER A 818 31.16 18.20 6.99
C SER A 818 30.69 16.90 7.66
N VAL A 819 31.64 16.11 8.19
CA VAL A 819 31.42 14.70 8.59
C VAL A 819 30.41 14.53 9.72
N ASP A 820 30.36 15.50 10.63
CA ASP A 820 29.52 15.50 11.83
C ASP A 820 28.36 16.51 11.73
N GLU A 821 28.02 16.96 10.53
CA GLU A 821 26.96 17.94 10.28
C GLU A 821 25.57 17.35 10.55
N GLN A 822 24.67 18.17 11.11
CA GLN A 822 23.28 17.79 11.38
C GLN A 822 22.34 18.97 11.11
N LEU A 823 21.20 18.70 10.48
CA LEU A 823 20.11 19.66 10.40
C LEU A 823 19.42 19.76 11.78
N VAL A 824 19.72 20.83 12.52
CA VAL A 824 19.13 21.13 13.83
C VAL A 824 17.84 21.93 13.67
N VAL A 825 16.75 21.50 14.31
CA VAL A 825 15.48 22.25 14.39
C VAL A 825 15.13 22.60 15.84
N VAL A 826 14.40 23.71 16.01
CA VAL A 826 13.42 23.80 17.09
C VAL A 826 12.29 22.84 16.72
N SER A 827 12.17 21.75 17.48
CA SER A 827 11.09 20.77 17.33
C SER A 827 9.75 21.39 17.75
N GLN A 828 9.72 21.94 18.96
CA GLN A 828 8.56 22.57 19.60
C GLN A 828 9.03 23.51 20.72
N VAL A 829 8.11 24.32 21.26
CA VAL A 829 8.34 25.16 22.45
C VAL A 829 7.41 24.74 23.59
N LEU A 830 8.00 24.40 24.73
CA LEU A 830 7.30 24.08 25.98
C LEU A 830 6.88 25.40 26.65
N VAL A 831 5.60 25.76 26.50
CA VAL A 831 5.04 27.09 26.83
C VAL A 831 5.28 27.48 28.28
N ALA A 832 5.91 28.66 28.48
CA ALA A 832 6.12 29.29 29.78
C ALA A 832 6.38 30.80 29.60
N ASP A 833 6.19 31.60 30.66
CA ASP A 833 6.35 33.07 30.65
C ASP A 833 7.67 33.57 30.03
N VAL A 834 8.75 32.77 30.10
CA VAL A 834 10.08 33.08 29.53
C VAL A 834 10.14 33.01 28.00
N ASN A 835 9.19 32.34 27.35
CA ASN A 835 9.14 32.10 25.89
C ASN A 835 7.86 32.66 25.22
N ILE A 836 7.20 33.62 25.89
CA ILE A 836 6.00 34.30 25.38
C ILE A 836 6.20 34.87 23.96
N GLY A 837 5.24 34.60 23.07
CA GLY A 837 5.27 35.01 21.66
C GLY A 837 6.08 34.09 20.73
N TYR A 838 6.60 32.97 21.23
CA TYR A 838 7.33 31.95 20.46
C TYR A 838 6.69 30.55 20.50
N GLU A 839 5.50 30.43 21.09
CA GLU A 839 4.83 29.16 21.39
C GLU A 839 4.55 28.30 20.15
N ASP A 840 4.20 28.94 19.03
CA ASP A 840 3.85 28.28 17.75
C ASP A 840 5.08 27.86 16.91
N ILE A 841 6.32 28.03 17.39
CA ILE A 841 7.53 27.64 16.64
C ILE A 841 7.70 26.12 16.67
N VAL A 842 7.38 25.49 15.54
CA VAL A 842 7.42 24.03 15.33
C VAL A 842 8.30 23.69 14.13
N ASN A 843 9.11 22.63 14.26
CA ASN A 843 9.96 22.04 13.22
C ASN A 843 10.77 23.01 12.33
N THR A 844 11.24 24.11 12.90
CA THR A 844 11.92 25.19 12.18
C THR A 844 13.44 25.10 12.38
N GLN A 845 14.21 25.11 11.29
CA GLN A 845 15.67 24.96 11.36
C GLN A 845 16.35 26.15 12.05
N VAL A 846 17.32 25.86 12.92
CA VAL A 846 18.31 26.82 13.43
C VAL A 846 19.44 26.96 12.42
N LEU A 847 19.79 28.19 12.05
CA LEU A 847 20.87 28.52 11.12
C LEU A 847 22.10 29.06 11.85
N ALA A 848 21.91 29.94 12.84
CA ALA A 848 22.99 30.50 13.65
C ALA A 848 22.57 30.77 15.09
N PHE A 849 23.55 30.91 15.97
CA PHE A 849 23.42 31.31 17.36
C PHE A 849 24.40 32.44 17.68
N ASN A 850 23.92 33.58 18.18
CA ASN A 850 24.67 34.83 18.36
C ASN A 850 25.57 35.15 17.13
N GLY A 851 25.01 35.01 15.91
CA GLY A 851 25.69 35.23 14.64
C GLY A 851 26.69 34.15 14.20
N LYS A 852 26.90 33.07 14.98
CA LYS A 852 27.79 31.94 14.67
C LYS A 852 26.99 30.80 14.03
N PRO A 853 27.34 30.30 12.82
CA PRO A 853 26.59 29.21 12.19
C PRO A 853 26.55 27.93 13.02
N VAL A 854 25.36 27.33 13.15
CA VAL A 854 25.16 26.04 13.82
C VAL A 854 25.52 24.92 12.85
N LYS A 855 26.39 23.98 13.28
CA LYS A 855 26.82 22.84 12.46
C LYS A 855 26.10 21.54 12.81
N ASN A 856 25.85 21.34 14.10
CA ASN A 856 25.19 20.18 14.66
C ASN A 856 24.66 20.46 16.07
N LEU A 857 23.88 19.55 16.64
CA LEU A 857 23.18 19.78 17.91
C LEU A 857 24.16 19.97 19.08
N LYS A 858 25.29 19.23 19.12
CA LYS A 858 26.30 19.43 20.16
C LYS A 858 26.93 20.83 20.06
N SER A 859 27.28 21.30 18.87
CA SER A 859 27.81 22.66 18.69
C SER A 859 26.84 23.75 19.15
N LEU A 860 25.52 23.53 19.04
CA LEU A 860 24.52 24.45 19.58
C LEU A 860 24.49 24.41 21.12
N ALA A 861 24.44 23.22 21.72
CA ALA A 861 24.46 23.06 23.17
C ALA A 861 25.74 23.67 23.79
N ASP A 862 26.92 23.34 23.25
CA ASP A 862 28.21 23.88 23.67
C ASP A 862 28.21 25.42 23.63
N MET A 863 27.62 26.03 22.58
CA MET A 863 27.54 27.49 22.43
C MET A 863 26.54 28.15 23.39
N VAL A 864 25.41 27.51 23.71
CA VAL A 864 24.41 28.05 24.67
C VAL A 864 24.92 27.94 26.11
N GLU A 865 25.52 26.80 26.48
CA GLU A 865 26.08 26.61 27.82
C GLU A 865 27.23 27.58 28.08
N SER A 866 28.16 27.75 27.13
CA SER A 866 29.27 28.71 27.21
C SER A 866 28.89 30.17 26.93
N CYS A 867 27.61 30.48 26.69
CA CYS A 867 27.18 31.85 26.47
C CYS A 867 27.18 32.69 27.77
N GLU A 868 27.99 33.74 27.76
CA GLU A 868 28.06 34.82 28.77
C GLU A 868 27.41 36.14 28.28
N ASP A 869 26.97 36.22 27.01
CA ASP A 869 26.27 37.39 26.46
C ASP A 869 24.91 37.60 27.18
N GLU A 870 24.43 38.85 27.25
CA GLU A 870 23.14 39.18 27.90
C GLU A 870 21.94 38.43 27.28
N TYR A 871 22.03 38.11 25.99
CA TYR A 871 20.98 37.47 25.21
C TYR A 871 21.48 36.20 24.47
N LEU A 872 20.59 35.21 24.45
CA LEU A 872 20.61 34.07 23.54
C LEU A 872 19.80 34.46 22.29
N GLN A 873 20.46 34.69 21.16
CA GLN A 873 19.85 34.94 19.87
C GLN A 873 19.97 33.68 18.99
N PHE A 874 18.83 33.13 18.56
CA PHE A 874 18.77 32.04 17.59
C PHE A 874 18.22 32.58 16.27
N ASP A 875 19.03 32.53 15.22
CA ASP A 875 18.64 32.90 13.87
C ASP A 875 18.07 31.66 13.17
N LEU A 876 16.81 31.73 12.74
CA LEU A 876 16.06 30.59 12.21
C LEU A 876 15.83 30.70 10.69
N GLU A 877 15.46 29.58 10.08
CA GLU A 877 14.87 29.53 8.73
C GLU A 877 13.64 30.47 8.64
N TYR A 878 13.26 30.88 7.43
CA TYR A 878 12.23 31.91 7.18
C TYR A 878 12.56 33.33 7.72
N GLN A 879 13.81 33.61 8.10
CA GLN A 879 14.27 34.91 8.62
C GLN A 879 13.65 35.29 9.98
N GLN A 880 13.19 34.29 10.74
CA GLN A 880 12.76 34.48 12.13
C GLN A 880 13.97 34.58 13.06
N ILE A 881 13.83 35.35 14.15
CA ILE A 881 14.85 35.48 15.20
C ILE A 881 14.17 35.31 16.55
N VAL A 882 14.69 34.39 17.36
CA VAL A 882 14.29 34.20 18.76
C VAL A 882 15.34 34.86 19.65
N VAL A 883 14.92 35.69 20.61
CA VAL A 883 15.82 36.40 21.54
C VAL A 883 15.35 36.19 22.96
N LEU A 884 16.20 35.59 23.81
CA LEU A 884 15.91 35.31 25.21
C LEU A 884 17.01 35.90 26.10
N LYS A 885 16.68 36.49 27.25
CA LYS A 885 17.73 36.92 28.20
C LYS A 885 18.38 35.70 28.85
N THR A 886 19.71 35.59 28.75
CA THR A 886 20.49 34.38 29.08
C THR A 886 20.30 33.90 30.52
N GLU A 887 20.33 34.82 31.48
CA GLU A 887 20.15 34.55 32.92
C GLU A 887 18.80 33.88 33.20
N THR A 888 17.71 34.50 32.77
CA THR A 888 16.34 34.00 33.01
C THR A 888 16.04 32.75 32.20
N ALA A 889 16.61 32.61 31.00
CA ALA A 889 16.49 31.40 30.18
C ALA A 889 17.10 30.17 30.88
N LYS A 890 18.32 30.30 31.40
CA LYS A 890 19.01 29.22 32.14
C LYS A 890 18.25 28.87 33.45
N VAL A 891 17.75 29.86 34.19
CA VAL A 891 16.96 29.63 35.43
C VAL A 891 15.62 28.94 35.17
N ALA A 892 14.80 29.45 34.24
CA ALA A 892 13.43 28.95 34.01
C ALA A 892 13.38 27.49 33.54
N THR A 893 14.47 27.00 32.95
CA THR A 893 14.54 25.66 32.36
C THR A 893 14.25 24.55 33.38
N SER A 894 14.72 24.66 34.63
CA SER A 894 14.48 23.63 35.65
C SER A 894 13.01 23.49 36.05
N GLU A 895 12.24 24.57 35.99
CA GLU A 895 10.80 24.56 36.29
C GLU A 895 10.02 23.94 35.13
N ILE A 896 10.31 24.35 33.90
CA ILE A 896 9.68 23.83 32.67
C ILE A 896 9.88 22.31 32.55
N LEU A 897 11.11 21.82 32.77
CA LEU A 897 11.39 20.38 32.78
C LEU A 897 10.56 19.62 33.83
N THR A 898 10.37 20.22 35.01
CA THR A 898 9.55 19.63 36.09
C THR A 898 8.08 19.55 35.68
N THR A 899 7.52 20.65 35.16
CA THR A 899 6.12 20.73 34.67
C THR A 899 5.81 19.68 33.59
N HIS A 900 6.74 19.47 32.65
CA HIS A 900 6.58 18.50 31.56
C HIS A 900 7.10 17.08 31.88
N CYS A 901 7.46 16.80 33.14
CA CYS A 901 8.00 15.51 33.60
C CYS A 901 9.23 15.02 32.80
N ILE A 902 10.09 15.96 32.41
CA ILE A 902 11.29 15.70 31.60
C ILE A 902 12.48 15.40 32.52
N PRO A 903 13.12 14.23 32.43
CA PRO A 903 14.14 13.79 33.38
C PRO A 903 15.48 14.54 33.27
N SER A 904 15.74 15.23 32.15
CA SER A 904 16.99 15.97 31.94
C SER A 904 16.83 17.01 30.81
N ALA A 905 17.56 18.13 30.91
CA ALA A 905 17.59 19.16 29.87
C ALA A 905 18.13 18.66 28.52
N MET A 906 18.94 17.60 28.52
CA MET A 906 19.59 17.09 27.32
C MET A 906 19.80 15.57 27.37
N SER A 907 19.96 14.97 26.20
CA SER A 907 20.37 13.57 26.04
C SER A 907 21.79 13.33 26.55
N ASP A 908 22.10 12.09 26.95
CA ASP A 908 23.37 11.78 27.64
C ASP A 908 24.63 11.98 26.78
N ASP A 909 24.49 11.93 25.45
CA ASP A 909 25.57 12.18 24.49
C ASP A 909 25.98 13.66 24.34
N LEU A 910 25.20 14.58 24.92
CA LEU A 910 25.52 16.00 24.98
C LEU A 910 26.14 16.43 26.32
N LYS A 911 26.17 15.55 27.32
CA LYS A 911 26.69 15.82 28.68
C LYS A 911 28.23 15.66 28.80
N THR A 912 28.88 15.24 27.71
CA THR A 912 30.31 14.87 27.62
C THR A 912 30.90 15.32 26.30
#